data_AF-A0A843ADF5-F1
#
_entry.id   AF-A0A843ADF5-F1
#
_cell.length_a   1.000
_cell.length_b   1.000
_cell.length_c   1.000
_cell.angle_alpha   90.00
_cell.angle_beta   90.00
_cell.angle_gamma   90.00
#
_symmetry.space_group_name_H-M   'P 1'
#
loop_
_entity.id
_entity.type
_entity.pdbx_description
1 polymer ?
#
loop_
_entity_poly.entity_id
_entity_poly.type
_entity_poly.pdbx_seq_one_letter_code
_entity_poly.pdbx_strand_id
1 'polypeptide(L)'
;MQNNPQSPSLLVNSNENSEDGVDLNSSTNSSNNSSSSNNNNINNSNNSSSNSSSVVKTSTSVNNKPTTLSQSSILLASNSIYKYINKNGKLPSYVTISGYKYSMSEFMYILSKTITYKYNKITSSIKVKYNVKNPSKASGNNIKGTISSKTYYSYAKNIVAFIEKNNQAPNFVTSSLGKIQYQTAIFGLNKVLNYIYVKGKLPSSLSFNVKASHSMNKYLPVYNGGSSSSSSSSSSNSGSSGSSSIVAGKSTKLSQTAIFQASKNVKNYVLNYGKLPNYVTISGFKFSIPEYTYLVSKAIAYKCLKYSNSVNVKWDVKNPSNPSGVTIKKTISKSTYYSLAKKTFQYIDSNSRIPNYISSSFGKIQYQTFVYGFARIGEYIYTYKNVPSTLTLSVSKTNALNKNIPKYSRSSSNSNNSPSYNLSANKNAIWVHSGDMKNVDLDLLGKYGIGNIFIHEDMFNYPTIAIDWIKNATAKGFKIHIWFTTFYNATSNKWTNPIIASSKTLNQAYFNKVISRAKYYAGISGVAGIHLDYLRYPGTSGNNASIFHYDNGKNGADAITEFVRQLSVAVKAINPKIILSAALMPEKNDAAIYYGQDAPRLGQYLDVLVPMLYEGNYGKDNAWIQSTTKWYIANSGGAEVWGGLYAYHSDEDKTRLTVSELTEDCKSILNGGGNGIVIFRWGIANLFNLLGIK
;
A
#
# COMPACT_ATOMS: atom_id res chain seq x y z
N MET A 1 -67.82 -24.02 51.09
CA MET A 1 -68.27 -24.87 49.97
C MET A 1 -67.12 -25.80 49.57
N GLN A 2 -67.47 -26.95 48.98
CA GLN A 2 -66.66 -28.11 48.53
C GLN A 2 -65.12 -28.04 48.39
N ASN A 3 -64.47 -28.98 49.10
CA ASN A 3 -63.65 -30.13 48.62
C ASN A 3 -62.28 -30.00 47.89
N ASN A 4 -61.42 -30.96 48.29
CA ASN A 4 -60.19 -31.52 47.68
C ASN A 4 -60.58 -32.73 46.75
N PRO A 5 -59.73 -33.68 46.27
CA PRO A 5 -58.25 -33.84 46.26
C PRO A 5 -57.65 -34.41 44.93
N GLN A 6 -56.35 -34.79 44.98
CA GLN A 6 -55.67 -35.97 44.36
C GLN A 6 -54.46 -35.77 43.42
N SER A 7 -53.53 -36.74 43.50
CA SER A 7 -52.40 -37.02 42.59
C SER A 7 -52.76 -38.12 41.58
N PRO A 8 -51.87 -38.49 40.62
CA PRO A 8 -51.10 -39.73 40.80
C PRO A 8 -49.67 -39.69 40.23
N SER A 9 -49.00 -40.85 40.10
CA SER A 9 -47.57 -41.03 39.80
C SER A 9 -47.25 -42.34 39.05
N LEU A 10 -45.99 -42.48 38.55
CA LEU A 10 -45.31 -43.72 38.08
C LEU A 10 -45.85 -44.36 36.78
N LEU A 11 -45.11 -45.20 36.01
CA LEU A 11 -43.72 -45.74 36.09
C LEU A 11 -42.89 -45.24 34.85
N VAL A 12 -41.87 -45.84 34.20
CA VAL A 12 -41.23 -47.19 34.13
C VAL A 12 -39.70 -47.05 33.85
N ASN A 13 -38.97 -48.16 33.93
CA ASN A 13 -37.52 -48.37 33.72
C ASN A 13 -37.09 -48.30 32.22
N SER A 14 -35.81 -48.38 31.80
CA SER A 14 -34.63 -49.04 32.41
C SER A 14 -33.25 -48.56 31.92
N ASN A 15 -32.27 -48.58 32.85
CA ASN A 15 -30.85 -49.04 32.75
C ASN A 15 -29.92 -48.51 31.60
N GLU A 16 -28.60 -48.30 31.79
CA GLU A 16 -27.73 -48.28 32.98
C GLU A 16 -26.39 -47.54 32.73
N ASN A 17 -25.64 -47.37 33.81
CA ASN A 17 -24.21 -47.03 33.98
C ASN A 17 -23.25 -48.04 33.25
N SER A 18 -21.93 -47.87 33.09
CA SER A 18 -20.95 -46.77 33.31
C SER A 18 -19.55 -47.15 32.75
N GLU A 19 -18.65 -46.15 32.62
CA GLU A 19 -17.19 -46.14 32.91
C GLU A 19 -16.21 -47.30 32.49
N ASP A 20 -15.14 -46.87 31.81
CA ASP A 20 -13.70 -47.23 31.96
C ASP A 20 -13.12 -48.65 31.68
N GLY A 21 -11.79 -48.70 31.50
CA GLY A 21 -10.95 -49.88 31.17
C GLY A 21 -10.65 -50.01 29.65
N VAL A 22 -9.48 -49.72 29.06
CA VAL A 22 -8.03 -49.83 29.39
C VAL A 22 -7.39 -51.18 28.99
N ASP A 23 -6.39 -51.05 28.09
CA ASP A 23 -5.21 -51.91 27.79
C ASP A 23 -5.19 -53.09 26.78
N LEU A 24 -4.05 -53.13 26.08
CA LEU A 24 -3.21 -54.27 25.59
C LEU A 24 -3.86 -55.41 24.75
N ASN A 25 -3.36 -55.91 23.61
CA ASN A 25 -2.07 -55.85 22.92
C ASN A 25 -2.08 -56.90 21.75
N SER A 26 -1.18 -56.76 20.77
CA SER A 26 -0.56 -57.85 19.95
C SER A 26 -1.31 -58.54 18.79
N SER A 27 -0.50 -59.21 17.97
CA SER A 27 -0.82 -60.25 16.97
C SER A 27 -1.41 -59.78 15.62
N THR A 28 -0.59 -59.33 14.66
CA THR A 28 0.18 -60.14 13.68
C THR A 28 -0.64 -61.04 12.75
N ASN A 29 -0.43 -60.90 11.43
CA ASN A 29 -0.35 -62.06 10.56
C ASN A 29 0.62 -61.81 9.40
N SER A 30 1.41 -62.82 9.02
CA SER A 30 2.54 -62.69 8.08
C SER A 30 2.43 -63.68 6.93
N SER A 31 2.83 -63.22 5.74
CA SER A 31 3.35 -64.04 4.63
C SER A 31 4.40 -63.18 3.94
N ASN A 32 5.70 -63.49 4.01
CA ASN A 32 6.42 -64.57 3.30
C ASN A 32 6.18 -64.51 1.77
N ASN A 33 7.20 -64.56 0.90
CA ASN A 33 8.51 -65.21 1.09
C ASN A 33 9.71 -64.47 0.44
N SER A 34 10.90 -64.92 0.86
CA SER A 34 12.30 -64.72 0.42
C SER A 34 12.55 -64.67 -1.12
N SER A 35 13.70 -64.26 -1.67
CA SER A 35 15.10 -64.47 -1.20
C SER A 35 16.18 -63.54 -1.82
N SER A 36 17.34 -63.48 -1.12
CA SER A 36 18.73 -63.41 -1.63
C SER A 36 19.21 -62.35 -2.64
N SER A 37 20.02 -61.41 -2.12
CA SER A 37 21.36 -60.98 -2.56
C SER A 37 21.94 -61.49 -3.90
N ASN A 38 22.56 -60.59 -4.71
CA ASN A 38 24.02 -60.33 -4.63
C ASN A 38 24.55 -59.13 -5.47
N ASN A 39 25.86 -58.87 -5.33
CA ASN A 39 26.65 -57.72 -5.82
C ASN A 39 26.99 -57.63 -7.33
N ASN A 40 27.50 -56.44 -7.72
CA ASN A 40 28.55 -56.12 -8.73
C ASN A 40 28.22 -55.75 -10.21
N ASN A 41 28.43 -54.45 -10.49
CA ASN A 41 29.33 -53.85 -11.51
C ASN A 41 29.10 -53.91 -13.06
N ILE A 42 29.04 -52.68 -13.61
CA ILE A 42 29.81 -52.13 -14.76
C ILE A 42 29.36 -52.42 -16.22
N ASN A 43 29.06 -51.31 -16.93
CA ASN A 43 29.01 -51.07 -18.40
C ASN A 43 28.01 -51.92 -19.23
N ASN A 44 27.39 -51.41 -20.30
CA ASN A 44 27.91 -50.46 -21.30
C ASN A 44 26.80 -49.55 -21.92
N SER A 45 27.22 -48.57 -22.72
CA SER A 45 26.39 -47.57 -23.41
C SER A 45 25.45 -48.16 -24.48
N ASN A 46 24.27 -47.56 -24.70
CA ASN A 46 24.08 -46.68 -25.87
C ASN A 46 22.71 -45.97 -26.00
N ASN A 47 22.81 -44.73 -26.51
CA ASN A 47 21.90 -44.04 -27.43
C ASN A 47 20.40 -43.85 -27.07
N SER A 48 19.99 -42.58 -26.92
CA SER A 48 18.63 -42.13 -27.29
C SER A 48 18.60 -40.64 -27.65
N SER A 49 18.45 -40.38 -28.94
CA SER A 49 17.76 -39.22 -29.55
C SER A 49 17.81 -37.87 -28.83
N SER A 50 18.78 -37.05 -29.24
CA SER A 50 18.62 -35.59 -29.24
C SER A 50 17.36 -35.18 -30.01
N ASN A 51 16.54 -34.27 -29.46
CA ASN A 51 15.60 -33.50 -30.28
C ASN A 51 15.62 -32.03 -29.90
N SER A 52 16.06 -31.18 -30.82
CA SER A 52 16.22 -29.73 -30.62
C SER A 52 14.97 -29.01 -31.09
N SER A 53 14.34 -28.25 -30.21
CA SER A 53 13.18 -27.38 -30.52
C SER A 53 13.49 -25.93 -30.17
N SER A 54 14.20 -25.25 -31.07
CA SER A 54 14.53 -23.84 -30.95
C SER A 54 13.30 -22.95 -31.22
N VAL A 55 12.82 -22.24 -30.19
CA VAL A 55 11.83 -21.17 -30.35
C VAL A 55 12.31 -19.90 -29.68
N VAL A 56 12.93 -19.02 -30.47
CA VAL A 56 13.20 -17.63 -30.09
C VAL A 56 12.32 -16.71 -30.92
N LYS A 57 11.30 -16.10 -30.29
CA LYS A 57 10.94 -14.69 -30.51
C LYS A 57 9.87 -14.15 -29.56
N THR A 58 10.24 -13.10 -28.86
CA THR A 58 9.41 -11.93 -28.48
C THR A 58 8.02 -12.18 -27.87
N SER A 59 7.93 -12.17 -26.54
CA SER A 59 6.79 -11.60 -25.84
C SER A 59 7.01 -10.10 -25.62
N THR A 60 6.05 -9.26 -26.02
CA THR A 60 6.14 -7.81 -25.83
C THR A 60 5.70 -7.42 -24.42
N SER A 61 6.44 -6.52 -23.78
CA SER A 61 6.12 -5.97 -22.46
C SER A 61 4.98 -4.93 -22.54
N VAL A 62 3.77 -5.42 -22.84
CA VAL A 62 2.55 -4.61 -22.89
C VAL A 62 2.23 -4.10 -21.48
N ASN A 63 2.14 -2.77 -21.33
CA ASN A 63 1.62 -2.13 -20.11
C ASN A 63 0.11 -2.38 -19.98
N ASN A 64 -0.25 -3.58 -19.51
CA ASN A 64 -1.61 -4.07 -19.44
C ASN A 64 -2.42 -3.29 -18.38
N LYS A 65 -3.37 -2.46 -18.85
CA LYS A 65 -4.38 -1.83 -17.99
C LYS A 65 -5.18 -2.94 -17.28
N PRO A 66 -5.50 -2.83 -15.98
CA PRO A 66 -6.08 -3.93 -15.21
C PRO A 66 -7.45 -4.34 -15.77
N THR A 67 -7.65 -5.65 -15.93
CA THR A 67 -8.87 -6.23 -16.53
C THR A 67 -10.07 -6.18 -15.59
N THR A 68 -9.84 -6.15 -14.27
CA THR A 68 -10.87 -6.00 -13.23
C THR A 68 -10.44 -5.00 -12.15
N LEU A 69 -11.39 -4.54 -11.33
CA LEU A 69 -11.17 -3.70 -10.15
C LEU A 69 -11.93 -4.25 -8.95
N SER A 70 -11.32 -4.22 -7.76
CA SER A 70 -11.99 -4.62 -6.52
C SER A 70 -13.10 -3.64 -6.15
N GLN A 71 -14.22 -4.13 -5.63
CA GLN A 71 -15.35 -3.27 -5.27
C GLN A 71 -14.97 -2.23 -4.19
N SER A 72 -14.06 -2.57 -3.27
CA SER A 72 -13.54 -1.64 -2.24
C SER A 72 -12.79 -0.46 -2.84
N SER A 73 -11.91 -0.69 -3.83
CA SER A 73 -11.20 0.39 -4.53
C SER A 73 -12.16 1.37 -5.22
N ILE A 74 -13.28 0.85 -5.74
CA ILE A 74 -14.33 1.64 -6.40
C ILE A 74 -15.16 2.43 -5.38
N LEU A 75 -15.47 1.86 -4.21
CA LEU A 75 -16.14 2.56 -3.11
C LEU A 75 -15.29 3.74 -2.59
N LEU A 76 -13.99 3.53 -2.39
CA LEU A 76 -13.03 4.57 -2.01
C LEU A 76 -12.95 5.69 -3.05
N ALA A 77 -12.80 5.32 -4.32
CA ALA A 77 -12.82 6.27 -5.43
C ALA A 77 -14.13 7.05 -5.50
N SER A 78 -15.27 6.39 -5.28
CA SER A 78 -16.59 7.02 -5.28
C SER A 78 -16.79 8.01 -4.13
N ASN A 79 -16.32 7.71 -2.93
CA ASN A 79 -16.29 8.64 -1.79
C ASN A 79 -15.45 9.90 -2.12
N SER A 80 -14.28 9.71 -2.72
CA SER A 80 -13.41 10.81 -3.19
C SER A 80 -14.09 11.69 -4.26
N ILE A 81 -14.72 11.07 -5.26
CA ILE A 81 -15.43 11.78 -6.34
C ILE A 81 -16.71 12.46 -5.82
N TYR A 82 -17.47 11.84 -4.93
CA TYR A 82 -18.63 12.46 -4.27
C TYR A 82 -18.24 13.74 -3.53
N LYS A 83 -17.16 13.69 -2.72
CA LYS A 83 -16.58 14.86 -2.05
C LYS A 83 -16.07 15.91 -3.05
N TYR A 84 -15.42 15.50 -4.13
CA TYR A 84 -14.99 16.41 -5.19
C TYR A 84 -16.17 17.15 -5.83
N ILE A 85 -17.24 16.44 -6.20
CA ILE A 85 -18.40 17.03 -6.86
C ILE A 85 -19.10 18.04 -5.94
N ASN A 86 -19.32 17.68 -4.66
CA ASN A 86 -19.90 18.59 -3.67
C ASN A 86 -19.04 19.85 -3.46
N LYS A 87 -17.72 19.72 -3.44
CA LYS A 87 -16.79 20.86 -3.23
C LYS A 87 -16.60 21.76 -4.47
N ASN A 88 -16.59 21.18 -5.67
CA ASN A 88 -16.20 21.89 -6.90
C ASN A 88 -17.38 22.20 -7.83
N GLY A 89 -18.58 21.69 -7.52
CA GLY A 89 -19.77 21.85 -8.35
C GLY A 89 -19.66 21.24 -9.74
N LYS A 90 -18.74 20.29 -9.99
CA LYS A 90 -18.52 19.66 -11.30
C LYS A 90 -17.85 18.28 -11.18
N LEU A 91 -17.96 17.48 -12.24
CA LEU A 91 -17.15 16.28 -12.39
C LEU A 91 -15.67 16.65 -12.67
N PRO A 92 -14.68 15.87 -12.19
CA PRO A 92 -13.30 15.98 -12.64
C PRO A 92 -13.14 15.37 -14.04
N SER A 93 -12.02 15.62 -14.72
CA SER A 93 -11.73 15.01 -16.02
C SER A 93 -11.61 13.48 -15.97
N TYR A 94 -11.02 12.96 -14.89
CA TYR A 94 -10.79 11.53 -14.66
C TYR A 94 -10.86 11.21 -13.17
N VAL A 95 -11.01 9.92 -12.85
CA VAL A 95 -10.78 9.35 -11.52
C VAL A 95 -9.52 8.49 -11.54
N THR A 96 -8.84 8.38 -10.40
CA THR A 96 -7.77 7.39 -10.20
C THR A 96 -8.28 6.25 -9.32
N ILE A 97 -8.13 5.01 -9.76
CA ILE A 97 -8.45 3.79 -9.01
C ILE A 97 -7.25 2.85 -9.13
N SER A 98 -6.73 2.37 -8.00
CA SER A 98 -5.55 1.47 -7.97
C SER A 98 -4.35 1.96 -8.81
N GLY A 99 -4.10 3.27 -8.81
CA GLY A 99 -3.04 3.92 -9.60
C GLY A 99 -3.43 4.30 -11.04
N TYR A 100 -4.35 3.56 -11.66
CA TYR A 100 -4.79 3.77 -13.05
C TYR A 100 -5.82 4.90 -13.16
N LYS A 101 -5.84 5.57 -14.33
CA LYS A 101 -6.74 6.70 -14.62
C LYS A 101 -7.85 6.31 -15.58
N TYR A 102 -9.09 6.62 -15.20
CA TYR A 102 -10.30 6.31 -15.95
C TYR A 102 -11.05 7.60 -16.28
N SER A 103 -11.53 7.73 -17.52
CA SER A 103 -12.49 8.77 -17.87
C SER A 103 -13.74 8.67 -17.00
N MET A 104 -14.50 9.77 -16.89
CA MET A 104 -15.78 9.73 -16.19
C MET A 104 -16.81 8.81 -16.87
N SER A 105 -16.65 8.49 -18.16
CA SER A 105 -17.51 7.56 -18.90
C SER A 105 -17.17 6.08 -18.60
N GLU A 106 -15.88 5.74 -18.53
CA GLU A 106 -15.43 4.43 -18.02
C GLU A 106 -15.81 4.29 -16.53
N PHE A 107 -15.70 5.36 -15.74
CA PHE A 107 -16.12 5.35 -14.34
C PHE A 107 -17.64 5.21 -14.17
N MET A 108 -18.45 5.82 -15.06
CA MET A 108 -19.91 5.64 -15.05
C MET A 108 -20.30 4.17 -15.22
N TYR A 109 -19.60 3.44 -16.09
CA TYR A 109 -19.76 1.99 -16.25
C TYR A 109 -19.34 1.24 -14.97
N ILE A 110 -18.15 1.51 -14.44
CA ILE A 110 -17.61 0.88 -13.23
C ILE A 110 -18.54 1.09 -12.02
N LEU A 111 -19.02 2.31 -11.79
CA LEU A 111 -20.00 2.65 -10.75
C LEU A 111 -21.30 1.85 -10.92
N SER A 112 -21.84 1.83 -12.14
CA SER A 112 -23.12 1.17 -12.43
C SER A 112 -23.02 -0.34 -12.25
N LYS A 113 -21.94 -0.96 -12.73
CA LYS A 113 -21.70 -2.40 -12.56
C LYS A 113 -21.43 -2.77 -11.10
N THR A 114 -20.82 -1.88 -10.33
CA THR A 114 -20.71 -2.05 -8.87
C THR A 114 -22.07 -2.00 -8.18
N ILE A 115 -22.97 -1.09 -8.59
CA ILE A 115 -24.32 -1.00 -8.02
C ILE A 115 -25.16 -2.24 -8.37
N THR A 116 -25.07 -2.76 -9.61
CA THR A 116 -25.78 -4.01 -9.95
C THR A 116 -25.21 -5.21 -9.20
N TYR A 117 -23.90 -5.28 -8.96
CA TYR A 117 -23.29 -6.33 -8.15
C TYR A 117 -23.74 -6.22 -6.68
N LYS A 118 -23.66 -5.03 -6.07
CA LYS A 118 -24.09 -4.79 -4.69
C LYS A 118 -25.59 -5.07 -4.46
N TYR A 119 -26.45 -4.74 -5.43
CA TYR A 119 -27.89 -5.06 -5.34
C TYR A 119 -28.15 -6.57 -5.35
N ASN A 120 -27.47 -7.30 -6.24
CA ASN A 120 -27.60 -8.77 -6.35
C ASN A 120 -26.66 -9.54 -5.39
N LYS A 121 -26.09 -8.88 -4.37
CA LYS A 121 -25.15 -9.45 -3.38
C LYS A 121 -23.88 -10.10 -3.97
N ILE A 122 -23.51 -9.80 -5.21
CA ILE A 122 -22.32 -10.35 -5.88
C ILE A 122 -21.06 -9.66 -5.34
N THR A 123 -20.09 -10.43 -4.84
CA THR A 123 -18.88 -9.92 -4.18
C THR A 123 -17.64 -9.82 -5.08
N SER A 124 -17.66 -10.44 -6.27
CA SER A 124 -16.51 -10.52 -7.18
C SER A 124 -16.10 -9.17 -7.80
N SER A 125 -14.86 -9.11 -8.31
CA SER A 125 -14.28 -7.92 -8.93
C SER A 125 -15.02 -7.48 -10.19
N ILE A 126 -15.07 -6.17 -10.41
CA ILE A 126 -15.77 -5.54 -11.52
C ILE A 126 -14.87 -5.55 -12.76
N LYS A 127 -15.24 -6.33 -13.79
CA LYS A 127 -14.57 -6.29 -15.10
C LYS A 127 -14.63 -4.88 -15.69
N VAL A 128 -13.49 -4.35 -16.09
CA VAL A 128 -13.39 -3.00 -16.66
C VAL A 128 -13.73 -3.03 -18.15
N LYS A 129 -14.48 -2.04 -18.62
CA LYS A 129 -14.66 -1.74 -20.05
C LYS A 129 -13.96 -0.42 -20.35
N TYR A 130 -12.88 -0.50 -21.12
CA TYR A 130 -12.05 0.64 -21.52
C TYR A 130 -12.61 1.38 -22.74
N ASN A 131 -12.09 2.58 -22.98
CA ASN A 131 -12.32 3.38 -24.19
C ASN A 131 -13.80 3.79 -24.40
N VAL A 132 -14.58 3.86 -23.31
CA VAL A 132 -15.99 4.29 -23.36
C VAL A 132 -16.05 5.77 -23.73
N LYS A 133 -16.64 6.08 -24.88
CA LYS A 133 -16.80 7.45 -25.39
C LYS A 133 -17.72 8.27 -24.49
N ASN A 134 -17.45 9.58 -24.41
CA ASN A 134 -18.36 10.53 -23.75
C ASN A 134 -19.72 10.62 -24.48
N PRO A 135 -20.81 10.99 -23.78
CA PRO A 135 -22.10 11.30 -24.40
C PRO A 135 -21.97 12.43 -25.45
N SER A 136 -22.74 12.33 -26.53
CA SER A 136 -22.67 13.28 -27.65
C SER A 136 -23.35 14.62 -27.36
N LYS A 137 -24.49 14.60 -26.66
CA LYS A 137 -25.30 15.78 -26.29
C LYS A 137 -25.99 15.52 -24.95
N ALA A 138 -25.24 15.60 -23.85
CA ALA A 138 -25.78 15.41 -22.50
C ALA A 138 -26.71 16.57 -22.10
N SER A 139 -27.99 16.27 -21.90
CA SER A 139 -29.04 17.22 -21.51
C SER A 139 -30.14 16.52 -20.71
N GLY A 140 -30.91 17.26 -19.91
CA GLY A 140 -31.90 16.68 -19.01
C GLY A 140 -32.80 17.70 -18.32
N ASN A 141 -33.70 17.20 -17.46
CA ASN A 141 -34.68 18.00 -16.73
C ASN A 141 -34.12 18.52 -15.39
N ASN A 142 -34.89 19.38 -14.70
CA ASN A 142 -34.69 19.64 -13.27
C ASN A 142 -35.08 18.39 -12.47
N ILE A 143 -34.15 17.80 -11.72
CA ILE A 143 -34.38 16.54 -10.99
C ILE A 143 -34.50 16.83 -9.49
N LYS A 144 -35.74 16.81 -8.98
CA LYS A 144 -36.07 16.94 -7.55
C LYS A 144 -37.01 15.81 -7.15
N GLY A 145 -36.69 15.09 -6.08
CA GLY A 145 -37.50 13.96 -5.59
C GLY A 145 -36.65 12.78 -5.11
N THR A 146 -37.28 11.66 -4.77
CA THR A 146 -36.64 10.46 -4.24
C THR A 146 -37.05 9.22 -5.04
N ILE A 147 -36.10 8.35 -5.35
CA ILE A 147 -36.34 7.07 -6.05
C ILE A 147 -35.93 5.87 -5.19
N SER A 148 -36.57 4.72 -5.37
CA SER A 148 -36.27 3.49 -4.58
C SER A 148 -34.94 2.82 -4.97
N SER A 149 -34.49 1.88 -4.13
CA SER A 149 -33.36 0.98 -4.43
C SER A 149 -33.56 0.19 -5.73
N LYS A 150 -34.74 -0.43 -5.91
CA LYS A 150 -35.14 -1.13 -7.14
C LYS A 150 -35.07 -0.19 -8.36
N THR A 151 -35.45 1.08 -8.19
CA THR A 151 -35.45 2.10 -9.24
C THR A 151 -34.03 2.47 -9.69
N TYR A 152 -33.12 2.84 -8.76
CA TYR A 152 -31.74 3.19 -9.17
C TYR A 152 -30.92 1.96 -9.58
N TYR A 153 -31.27 0.76 -9.12
CA TYR A 153 -30.71 -0.51 -9.62
C TYR A 153 -31.05 -0.73 -11.11
N SER A 154 -32.32 -0.56 -11.51
CA SER A 154 -32.71 -0.61 -12.93
C SER A 154 -31.95 0.43 -13.77
N TYR A 155 -31.72 1.63 -13.23
CA TYR A 155 -30.91 2.64 -13.91
C TYR A 155 -29.46 2.20 -14.08
N ALA A 156 -28.82 1.64 -13.05
CA ALA A 156 -27.49 1.08 -13.15
C ALA A 156 -27.40 -0.07 -14.18
N LYS A 157 -28.39 -0.98 -14.20
CA LYS A 157 -28.49 -2.07 -15.19
C LYS A 157 -28.60 -1.52 -16.63
N ASN A 158 -29.45 -0.51 -16.84
CA ASN A 158 -29.66 0.09 -18.15
C ASN A 158 -28.42 0.86 -18.64
N ILE A 159 -27.67 1.52 -17.75
CA ILE A 159 -26.40 2.17 -18.09
C ILE A 159 -25.35 1.14 -18.51
N VAL A 160 -25.22 0.02 -17.79
CA VAL A 160 -24.30 -1.08 -18.13
C VAL A 160 -24.62 -1.62 -19.53
N ALA A 161 -25.88 -1.95 -19.81
CA ALA A 161 -26.31 -2.45 -21.11
C ALA A 161 -26.11 -1.43 -22.25
N PHE A 162 -26.43 -0.16 -22.02
CA PHE A 162 -26.22 0.91 -23.02
C PHE A 162 -24.74 1.08 -23.35
N ILE A 163 -23.87 1.11 -22.34
CA ILE A 163 -22.42 1.26 -22.55
C ILE A 163 -21.84 0.00 -23.21
N GLU A 164 -22.30 -1.20 -22.82
CA GLU A 164 -21.87 -2.46 -23.42
C GLU A 164 -22.20 -2.54 -24.92
N LYS A 165 -23.42 -2.15 -25.32
CA LYS A 165 -23.86 -2.08 -26.72
C LYS A 165 -23.17 -1.00 -27.55
N ASN A 166 -23.09 0.24 -27.03
CA ASN A 166 -22.73 1.41 -27.86
C ASN A 166 -21.26 1.86 -27.71
N ASN A 167 -20.50 1.29 -26.76
CA ASN A 167 -19.16 1.78 -26.37
C ASN A 167 -19.13 3.29 -26.00
N GLN A 168 -20.27 3.83 -25.56
CA GLN A 168 -20.48 5.25 -25.28
C GLN A 168 -21.39 5.40 -24.04
N ALA A 169 -21.12 6.39 -23.19
CA ALA A 169 -21.99 6.73 -22.07
C ALA A 169 -23.28 7.43 -22.55
N PRO A 170 -24.44 7.16 -21.94
CA PRO A 170 -25.72 7.73 -22.37
C PRO A 170 -25.81 9.23 -22.06
N ASN A 171 -26.48 9.99 -22.93
CA ASN A 171 -26.74 11.43 -22.75
C ASN A 171 -27.53 11.71 -21.46
N PHE A 172 -28.49 10.85 -21.14
CA PHE A 172 -29.32 10.88 -19.94
C PHE A 172 -29.84 9.48 -19.59
N VAL A 173 -30.41 9.35 -18.40
CA VAL A 173 -31.19 8.19 -17.94
C VAL A 173 -32.64 8.63 -17.74
N THR A 174 -33.58 7.93 -18.35
CA THR A 174 -35.02 8.20 -18.15
C THR A 174 -35.45 7.73 -16.77
N SER A 175 -36.15 8.59 -16.03
CA SER A 175 -36.68 8.30 -14.69
C SER A 175 -38.09 8.85 -14.49
N SER A 176 -38.77 8.43 -13.41
CA SER A 176 -40.01 9.06 -12.96
C SER A 176 -39.82 10.52 -12.50
N LEU A 177 -38.58 10.98 -12.31
CA LEU A 177 -38.21 12.37 -12.06
C LEU A 177 -37.77 13.11 -13.35
N GLY A 178 -38.02 12.54 -14.54
CA GLY A 178 -37.61 13.07 -15.84
C GLY A 178 -36.27 12.51 -16.34
N LYS A 179 -35.67 13.15 -17.35
CA LYS A 179 -34.39 12.76 -17.95
C LYS A 179 -33.22 13.22 -17.07
N ILE A 180 -32.61 12.31 -16.32
CA ILE A 180 -31.43 12.58 -15.48
C ILE A 180 -30.19 12.60 -16.37
N GLN A 181 -29.65 13.78 -16.68
CA GLN A 181 -28.48 13.89 -17.56
C GLN A 181 -27.22 13.24 -16.98
N TYR A 182 -26.32 12.82 -17.87
CA TYR A 182 -25.03 12.15 -17.60
C TYR A 182 -24.33 12.57 -16.29
N GLN A 183 -24.08 13.87 -16.06
CA GLN A 183 -23.35 14.34 -14.87
C GLN A 183 -24.16 14.14 -13.58
N THR A 184 -25.46 14.45 -13.60
CA THR A 184 -26.37 14.22 -12.47
C THR A 184 -26.54 12.72 -12.21
N ALA A 185 -26.55 11.87 -13.25
CA ALA A 185 -26.56 10.41 -13.11
C ALA A 185 -25.28 9.91 -12.41
N ILE A 186 -24.09 10.34 -12.86
CA ILE A 186 -22.82 10.01 -12.20
C ILE A 186 -22.82 10.46 -10.74
N PHE A 187 -23.31 11.66 -10.43
CA PHE A 187 -23.44 12.13 -9.05
C PHE A 187 -24.38 11.24 -8.21
N GLY A 188 -25.52 10.82 -8.77
CA GLY A 188 -26.44 9.88 -8.12
C GLY A 188 -25.81 8.53 -7.83
N LEU A 189 -25.11 7.93 -8.80
CA LEU A 189 -24.36 6.67 -8.63
C LEU A 189 -23.28 6.81 -7.54
N ASN A 190 -22.54 7.93 -7.54
CA ASN A 190 -21.55 8.22 -6.50
C ASN A 190 -22.18 8.40 -5.12
N LYS A 191 -23.38 9.00 -5.03
CA LYS A 191 -24.10 9.16 -3.77
C LYS A 191 -24.56 7.80 -3.20
N VAL A 192 -24.97 6.85 -4.05
CA VAL A 192 -25.29 5.47 -3.64
C VAL A 192 -24.05 4.73 -3.14
N LEU A 193 -22.96 4.71 -3.90
CA LEU A 193 -21.74 4.02 -3.49
C LEU A 193 -21.04 4.68 -2.29
N ASN A 194 -21.07 6.01 -2.17
CA ASN A 194 -20.63 6.71 -0.97
C ASN A 194 -21.48 6.35 0.26
N TYR A 195 -22.79 6.16 0.11
CA TYR A 195 -23.64 5.68 1.21
C TYR A 195 -23.22 4.25 1.63
N ILE A 196 -22.98 3.35 0.68
CA ILE A 196 -22.49 1.99 0.95
C ILE A 196 -21.13 2.03 1.66
N TYR A 197 -20.21 2.92 1.24
CA TYR A 197 -18.92 3.13 1.90
C TYR A 197 -19.06 3.64 3.34
N VAL A 198 -19.96 4.59 3.62
CA VAL A 198 -20.11 5.23 4.94
C VAL A 198 -21.02 4.43 5.89
N LYS A 199 -21.93 3.60 5.38
CA LYS A 199 -22.98 2.91 6.16
C LYS A 199 -23.02 1.40 5.98
N GLY A 200 -22.08 0.80 5.26
CA GLY A 200 -21.93 -0.65 5.03
C GLY A 200 -23.03 -1.31 4.18
N LYS A 201 -24.19 -0.66 3.99
CA LYS A 201 -25.38 -1.22 3.35
C LYS A 201 -25.91 -0.37 2.20
N LEU A 202 -26.62 -1.02 1.28
CA LEU A 202 -27.31 -0.39 0.15
C LEU A 202 -28.39 0.57 0.68
N PRO A 203 -28.47 1.85 0.23
CA PRO A 203 -29.51 2.76 0.70
C PRO A 203 -30.89 2.33 0.17
N SER A 204 -31.93 2.42 1.00
CA SER A 204 -33.31 2.09 0.60
C SER A 204 -33.85 3.01 -0.50
N SER A 205 -33.33 4.24 -0.58
CA SER A 205 -33.72 5.24 -1.58
C SER A 205 -32.58 6.21 -1.92
N LEU A 206 -32.76 6.98 -3.01
CA LEU A 206 -31.83 8.00 -3.48
C LEU A 206 -32.58 9.31 -3.76
N SER A 207 -32.32 10.34 -2.97
CA SER A 207 -32.91 11.68 -3.16
C SER A 207 -32.04 12.60 -4.01
N PHE A 208 -32.66 13.31 -4.95
CA PHE A 208 -32.09 14.32 -5.82
C PHE A 208 -32.69 15.71 -5.53
N ASN A 209 -31.86 16.74 -5.71
CA ASN A 209 -32.27 18.14 -5.77
C ASN A 209 -31.26 18.90 -6.66
N VAL A 210 -31.33 18.67 -7.97
CA VAL A 210 -30.36 19.20 -8.95
C VAL A 210 -31.10 19.83 -10.12
N LYS A 211 -30.98 21.16 -10.27
CA LYS A 211 -31.51 21.89 -11.43
C LYS A 211 -30.72 21.53 -12.69
N ALA A 212 -31.36 21.53 -13.87
CA ALA A 212 -30.68 21.37 -15.16
C ALA A 212 -29.57 22.42 -15.34
N SER A 213 -29.82 23.65 -14.88
CA SER A 213 -28.87 24.78 -14.89
C SER A 213 -27.75 24.72 -13.84
N HIS A 214 -27.71 23.69 -12.98
CA HIS A 214 -26.66 23.51 -11.97
C HIS A 214 -25.27 23.43 -12.63
N SER A 215 -24.24 24.01 -12.00
CA SER A 215 -22.87 24.12 -12.55
C SER A 215 -22.31 22.79 -13.04
N MET A 216 -22.63 21.69 -12.36
CA MET A 216 -22.16 20.34 -12.71
C MET A 216 -22.63 19.88 -14.10
N ASN A 217 -23.84 20.30 -14.49
CA ASN A 217 -24.48 19.93 -15.74
C ASN A 217 -23.97 20.76 -16.93
N LYS A 218 -23.30 21.90 -16.67
CA LYS A 218 -22.70 22.77 -17.70
C LYS A 218 -21.36 22.27 -18.24
N TYR A 219 -20.68 21.34 -17.55
CA TYR A 219 -19.35 20.87 -17.93
C TYR A 219 -19.37 19.38 -18.28
N LEU A 220 -18.92 19.04 -19.49
CA LEU A 220 -18.67 17.65 -19.90
C LEU A 220 -17.17 17.33 -19.69
N PRO A 221 -16.79 16.41 -18.77
CA PRO A 221 -15.39 16.10 -18.50
C PRO A 221 -14.76 15.32 -19.65
N VAL A 222 -13.73 15.90 -20.28
CA VAL A 222 -12.94 15.26 -21.35
C VAL A 222 -11.67 14.61 -20.77
N TYR A 223 -11.38 13.38 -21.19
CA TYR A 223 -10.15 12.66 -20.90
C TYR A 223 -9.71 11.87 -22.14
N ASN A 224 -8.65 12.36 -22.80
CA ASN A 224 -8.06 11.69 -23.94
C ASN A 224 -7.07 10.64 -23.44
N GLY A 225 -7.59 9.46 -23.06
CA GLY A 225 -6.76 8.28 -22.85
C GLY A 225 -6.07 7.90 -24.17
N GLY A 226 -4.75 7.75 -24.14
CA GLY A 226 -3.97 7.51 -25.36
C GLY A 226 -4.31 6.19 -26.05
N SER A 227 -4.98 6.27 -27.19
CA SER A 227 -5.04 5.23 -28.22
C SER A 227 -4.56 5.85 -29.53
N SER A 228 -3.30 5.62 -29.87
CA SER A 228 -2.69 6.12 -31.10
C SER A 228 -3.10 5.24 -32.29
N SER A 229 -4.31 5.45 -32.83
CA SER A 229 -4.67 4.95 -34.15
C SER A 229 -3.92 5.78 -35.20
N SER A 230 -2.85 5.22 -35.76
CA SER A 230 -2.00 5.88 -36.74
C SER A 230 -2.67 5.99 -38.11
N SER A 231 -2.95 7.20 -38.57
CA SER A 231 -2.92 7.53 -39.99
C SER A 231 -1.47 7.88 -40.39
N SER A 232 -1.01 7.36 -41.52
CA SER A 232 0.40 7.39 -41.93
C SER A 232 0.79 8.68 -42.63
N SER A 233 1.93 9.24 -42.23
CA SER A 233 2.84 9.98 -43.12
C SER A 233 4.27 9.76 -42.63
N SER A 234 5.23 9.67 -43.55
CA SER A 234 6.55 9.07 -43.33
C SER A 234 7.69 10.09 -43.29
N SER A 235 8.60 9.92 -42.32
CA SER A 235 10.00 10.37 -42.42
C SER A 235 10.83 9.71 -41.31
N SER A 236 12.02 9.21 -41.64
CA SER A 236 12.88 8.42 -40.75
C SER A 236 13.98 9.24 -40.07
N ASN A 237 14.26 8.99 -38.77
CA ASN A 237 15.43 8.20 -38.38
C ASN A 237 15.64 8.08 -36.85
N SER A 238 16.19 6.92 -36.47
CA SER A 238 17.19 6.64 -35.41
C SER A 238 17.21 7.45 -34.10
N GLY A 239 17.00 6.76 -32.96
CA GLY A 239 17.28 7.32 -31.63
C GLY A 239 16.92 6.40 -30.46
N SER A 240 17.86 5.54 -30.03
CA SER A 240 17.66 4.55 -28.94
C SER A 240 17.12 5.16 -27.63
N SER A 241 16.15 4.48 -27.02
CA SER A 241 15.54 4.88 -25.74
C SER A 241 15.84 3.84 -24.65
N GLY A 242 17.02 3.94 -24.03
CA GLY A 242 17.37 3.15 -22.86
C GLY A 242 16.52 3.55 -21.64
N SER A 243 15.85 2.58 -21.03
CA SER A 243 15.22 2.75 -19.72
C SER A 243 16.24 2.42 -18.63
N SER A 244 16.58 3.39 -17.79
CA SER A 244 17.53 3.20 -16.68
C SER A 244 16.79 3.08 -15.35
N SER A 245 17.00 1.98 -14.66
CA SER A 245 16.75 1.85 -13.23
C SER A 245 17.59 2.87 -12.44
N ILE A 246 17.11 3.26 -11.26
CA ILE A 246 17.83 4.18 -10.36
C ILE A 246 17.96 3.50 -8.99
N VAL A 247 19.08 2.77 -8.84
CA VAL A 247 19.72 2.47 -7.55
C VAL A 247 19.88 3.78 -6.75
N ALA A 248 20.09 3.71 -5.43
CA ALA A 248 20.38 4.87 -4.56
C ALA A 248 21.64 5.71 -4.91
N GLY A 249 22.19 5.58 -6.11
CA GLY A 249 23.01 6.61 -6.72
C GLY A 249 22.23 7.91 -6.94
N LYS A 250 22.96 9.03 -6.86
CA LYS A 250 22.50 10.38 -7.21
C LYS A 250 21.77 10.40 -8.57
N SER A 251 20.43 10.41 -8.56
CA SER A 251 19.58 10.44 -9.78
C SER A 251 20.15 11.41 -10.82
N THR A 252 20.44 10.92 -12.02
CA THR A 252 21.22 11.65 -13.04
C THR A 252 20.36 12.48 -13.97
N LYS A 253 19.05 12.18 -14.08
CA LYS A 253 18.13 12.82 -15.03
C LYS A 253 16.69 12.84 -14.52
N LEU A 254 15.98 13.95 -14.72
CA LEU A 254 14.58 14.13 -14.33
C LEU A 254 13.72 14.61 -15.51
N SER A 255 12.43 14.26 -15.51
CA SER A 255 11.49 14.78 -16.50
C SER A 255 11.12 16.24 -16.23
N GLN A 256 10.99 17.05 -17.28
CA GLN A 256 10.54 18.44 -17.15
C GLN A 256 9.18 18.54 -16.46
N THR A 257 8.26 17.61 -16.75
CA THR A 257 6.93 17.55 -16.12
C THR A 257 7.01 17.41 -14.60
N ALA A 258 7.94 16.62 -14.05
CA ALA A 258 8.11 16.47 -12.61
C ALA A 258 8.71 17.74 -11.98
N ILE A 259 9.69 18.37 -12.63
CA ILE A 259 10.30 19.65 -12.18
C ILE A 259 9.24 20.77 -12.17
N PHE A 260 8.42 20.85 -13.21
CA PHE A 260 7.30 21.79 -13.32
C PHE A 260 6.19 21.49 -12.30
N GLN A 261 5.92 20.21 -11.99
CA GLN A 261 4.99 19.83 -10.91
C GLN A 261 5.49 20.30 -9.54
N ALA A 262 6.76 20.05 -9.22
CA ALA A 262 7.39 20.50 -7.99
C ALA A 262 7.44 22.02 -7.84
N SER A 263 7.49 22.74 -8.97
CA SER A 263 7.43 24.21 -9.00
C SER A 263 6.14 24.77 -8.37
N LYS A 264 5.03 24.01 -8.41
CA LYS A 264 3.78 24.36 -7.70
C LYS A 264 3.98 24.40 -6.18
N ASN A 265 4.73 23.46 -5.63
CA ASN A 265 4.99 23.39 -4.19
C ASN A 265 5.89 24.56 -3.76
N VAL A 266 6.92 24.89 -4.54
CA VAL A 266 7.80 26.05 -4.26
C VAL A 266 7.03 27.37 -4.38
N LYS A 267 6.19 27.55 -5.43
CA LYS A 267 5.31 28.73 -5.57
C LYS A 267 4.42 28.90 -4.33
N ASN A 268 3.70 27.85 -3.95
CA ASN A 268 2.74 27.91 -2.85
C ASN A 268 3.43 28.11 -1.49
N TYR A 269 4.62 27.53 -1.28
CA TYR A 269 5.40 27.77 -0.07
C TYR A 269 5.84 29.24 0.05
N VAL A 270 6.31 29.86 -1.04
CA VAL A 270 6.66 31.29 -1.04
C VAL A 270 5.45 32.18 -0.76
N LEU A 271 4.28 31.86 -1.35
CA LEU A 271 3.03 32.58 -1.09
C LEU A 271 2.56 32.47 0.37
N ASN A 272 2.69 31.28 0.98
CA ASN A 272 2.18 31.03 2.33
C ASN A 272 3.13 31.49 3.45
N TYR A 273 4.45 31.42 3.24
CA TYR A 273 5.46 31.63 4.29
C TYR A 273 6.40 32.81 4.04
N GLY A 274 6.25 33.54 2.94
CA GLY A 274 7.06 34.72 2.62
C GLY A 274 8.55 34.45 2.46
N LYS A 275 8.95 33.19 2.22
CA LYS A 275 10.35 32.74 2.08
C LYS A 275 10.44 31.50 1.19
N LEU A 276 11.63 31.21 0.67
CA LEU A 276 11.89 29.94 0.00
C LEU A 276 11.83 28.75 0.99
N PRO A 277 11.46 27.53 0.55
CA PRO A 277 11.63 26.32 1.34
C PRO A 277 13.12 26.00 1.58
N ASN A 278 13.42 25.03 2.46
CA ASN A 278 14.78 24.46 2.54
C ASN A 278 15.02 23.39 1.47
N TYR A 279 13.99 22.60 1.14
CA TYR A 279 14.04 21.51 0.15
C TYR A 279 12.74 21.41 -0.65
N VAL A 280 12.75 20.69 -1.77
CA VAL A 280 11.57 20.26 -2.51
C VAL A 280 11.72 18.81 -2.99
N THR A 281 10.63 18.04 -2.96
CA THR A 281 10.60 16.67 -3.48
C THR A 281 10.25 16.66 -4.97
N ILE A 282 11.04 15.96 -5.79
CA ILE A 282 10.80 15.75 -7.22
C ILE A 282 10.99 14.26 -7.51
N SER A 283 9.94 13.58 -7.99
CA SER A 283 9.97 12.12 -8.26
C SER A 283 10.49 11.28 -7.08
N GLY A 284 10.04 11.57 -5.86
CA GLY A 284 10.50 10.91 -4.62
C GLY A 284 11.79 11.50 -4.03
N PHE A 285 12.75 11.90 -4.86
CA PHE A 285 14.04 12.45 -4.41
C PHE A 285 13.91 13.86 -3.80
N LYS A 286 14.70 14.12 -2.75
CA LYS A 286 14.75 15.39 -2.00
C LYS A 286 15.88 16.29 -2.51
N PHE A 287 15.53 17.44 -3.07
CA PHE A 287 16.47 18.43 -3.61
C PHE A 287 16.56 19.66 -2.72
N SER A 288 17.75 20.25 -2.57
CA SER A 288 17.87 21.61 -2.03
C SER A 288 17.27 22.62 -3.00
N ILE A 289 16.91 23.82 -2.53
CA ILE A 289 16.42 24.86 -3.44
C ILE A 289 17.47 25.32 -4.47
N PRO A 290 18.79 25.34 -4.18
CA PRO A 290 19.82 25.42 -5.21
C PRO A 290 19.74 24.35 -6.32
N GLU A 291 19.64 23.06 -5.99
CA GLU A 291 19.50 22.00 -7.01
C GLU A 291 18.20 22.15 -7.81
N TYR A 292 17.08 22.44 -7.14
CA TYR A 292 15.82 22.76 -7.81
C TYR A 292 15.94 23.98 -8.72
N THR A 293 16.68 25.02 -8.33
CA THR A 293 16.90 26.24 -9.12
C THR A 293 17.62 25.93 -10.42
N TYR A 294 18.63 25.06 -10.37
CA TYR A 294 19.29 24.54 -11.58
C TYR A 294 18.30 23.78 -12.46
N LEU A 295 17.58 22.81 -11.89
CA LEU A 295 16.64 21.96 -12.60
C LEU A 295 15.52 22.76 -13.28
N VAL A 296 14.89 23.71 -12.58
CA VAL A 296 13.77 24.50 -13.12
C VAL A 296 14.24 25.53 -14.16
N SER A 297 15.39 26.17 -13.96
CA SER A 297 15.91 27.13 -14.94
C SER A 297 16.33 26.43 -16.24
N LYS A 298 17.00 25.27 -16.15
CA LYS A 298 17.34 24.43 -17.31
C LYS A 298 16.09 23.86 -17.98
N ALA A 299 15.10 23.40 -17.21
CA ALA A 299 13.80 22.95 -17.73
C ALA A 299 13.02 24.06 -18.48
N ILE A 300 12.97 25.29 -17.94
CA ILE A 300 12.31 26.43 -18.59
C ILE A 300 12.98 26.74 -19.93
N ALA A 301 14.32 26.81 -19.96
CA ALA A 301 15.05 27.09 -21.20
C ALA A 301 14.83 26.01 -22.25
N TYR A 302 14.93 24.74 -21.85
CA TYR A 302 14.68 23.56 -22.68
C TYR A 302 13.26 23.59 -23.26
N LYS A 303 12.23 23.81 -22.42
CA LYS A 303 10.83 23.89 -22.85
C LYS A 303 10.55 25.09 -23.78
N CYS A 304 11.24 26.22 -23.61
CA CYS A 304 11.14 27.37 -24.51
C CYS A 304 11.67 27.06 -25.92
N LEU A 305 12.73 26.24 -26.01
CA LEU A 305 13.38 25.80 -27.25
C LEU A 305 12.75 24.55 -27.88
N LYS A 306 11.75 23.93 -27.23
CA LYS A 306 11.26 22.56 -27.52
C LYS A 306 12.37 21.48 -27.44
N TYR A 307 13.48 21.76 -26.76
CA TYR A 307 14.67 20.91 -26.70
C TYR A 307 14.61 19.95 -25.51
N SER A 308 14.65 18.63 -25.78
CA SER A 308 14.49 17.55 -24.79
C SER A 308 13.15 17.58 -24.02
N ASN A 309 12.81 16.46 -23.38
CA ASN A 309 11.72 16.34 -22.38
C ASN A 309 12.26 16.13 -20.95
N SER A 310 13.58 16.05 -20.78
CA SER A 310 14.27 15.78 -19.51
C SER A 310 15.53 16.63 -19.33
N VAL A 311 15.97 16.75 -18.08
CA VAL A 311 17.06 17.62 -17.62
C VAL A 311 18.00 16.79 -16.77
N ASN A 312 19.31 16.85 -17.04
CA ASN A 312 20.32 16.19 -16.21
C ASN A 312 20.40 16.88 -14.85
N VAL A 313 20.64 16.13 -13.78
CA VAL A 313 20.73 16.68 -12.43
C VAL A 313 22.16 17.08 -12.11
N LYS A 314 22.37 18.35 -11.73
CA LYS A 314 23.60 18.80 -11.08
C LYS A 314 23.38 18.82 -9.58
N TRP A 315 24.13 17.99 -8.87
CA TRP A 315 24.05 17.83 -7.43
C TRP A 315 24.99 18.81 -6.71
N ASP A 316 24.83 18.90 -5.38
CA ASP A 316 25.74 19.62 -4.47
C ASP A 316 25.92 21.12 -4.79
N VAL A 317 24.93 21.70 -5.49
CA VAL A 317 24.91 23.12 -5.85
C VAL A 317 24.85 23.97 -4.59
N LYS A 318 25.79 24.90 -4.43
CA LYS A 318 25.92 25.77 -3.25
C LYS A 318 24.97 26.97 -3.31
N ASN A 319 24.47 27.41 -2.14
CA ASN A 319 23.74 28.68 -1.97
C ASN A 319 24.57 29.90 -2.48
N PRO A 320 23.92 31.02 -2.83
CA PRO A 320 24.63 32.28 -3.05
C PRO A 320 25.28 32.76 -1.74
N SER A 321 26.42 33.44 -1.85
CA SER A 321 27.19 33.88 -0.67
C SER A 321 26.67 35.19 -0.07
N ASN A 322 26.19 36.12 -0.89
CA ASN A 322 25.55 37.36 -0.45
C ASN A 322 24.57 37.88 -1.53
N PRO A 323 23.34 37.34 -1.59
CA PRO A 323 22.36 37.72 -2.61
C PRO A 323 21.81 39.13 -2.35
N SER A 324 21.97 40.04 -3.31
CA SER A 324 21.45 41.41 -3.27
C SER A 324 20.83 41.82 -4.62
N GLY A 325 19.91 42.77 -4.62
CA GLY A 325 19.23 43.21 -5.85
C GLY A 325 18.28 44.40 -5.66
N VAL A 326 17.60 44.76 -6.75
CA VAL A 326 16.67 45.89 -6.82
C VAL A 326 15.21 45.45 -6.72
N THR A 327 14.30 46.41 -6.47
CA THR A 327 12.85 46.16 -6.53
C THR A 327 12.42 45.84 -7.96
N ILE A 328 11.78 44.69 -8.17
CA ILE A 328 11.26 44.26 -9.47
C ILE A 328 9.74 44.37 -9.46
N LYS A 329 9.19 45.38 -10.14
CA LYS A 329 7.76 45.55 -10.42
C LYS A 329 7.57 45.69 -11.94
N LYS A 330 7.66 44.57 -12.67
CA LYS A 330 7.74 44.52 -14.15
C LYS A 330 7.04 43.29 -14.72
N THR A 331 6.55 43.43 -15.96
CA THR A 331 6.12 42.31 -16.81
C THR A 331 7.30 41.88 -17.69
N ILE A 332 7.73 40.63 -17.54
CA ILE A 332 8.93 40.08 -18.18
C ILE A 332 8.49 39.20 -19.36
N SER A 333 8.96 39.45 -20.58
CA SER A 333 8.55 38.68 -21.76
C SER A 333 9.13 37.25 -21.77
N LYS A 334 8.57 36.37 -22.60
CA LYS A 334 9.10 35.02 -22.87
C LYS A 334 10.58 35.03 -23.26
N SER A 335 11.00 35.92 -24.16
CA SER A 335 12.40 36.02 -24.58
C SER A 335 13.31 36.49 -23.44
N THR A 336 12.86 37.43 -22.60
CA THR A 336 13.63 37.89 -21.44
C THR A 336 13.75 36.81 -20.38
N TYR A 337 12.67 36.17 -19.92
CA TYR A 337 12.79 35.15 -18.87
C TYR A 337 13.47 33.87 -19.36
N TYR A 338 13.37 33.53 -20.66
CA TYR A 338 14.20 32.49 -21.29
C TYR A 338 15.69 32.81 -21.12
N SER A 339 16.11 34.04 -21.47
CA SER A 339 17.50 34.48 -21.33
C SER A 339 17.98 34.50 -19.86
N LEU A 340 17.10 34.87 -18.92
CA LEU A 340 17.41 34.78 -17.48
C LEU A 340 17.58 33.33 -17.02
N ALA A 341 16.69 32.42 -17.44
CA ALA A 341 16.77 31.00 -17.13
C ALA A 341 18.04 30.35 -17.72
N LYS A 342 18.38 30.69 -18.97
CA LYS A 342 19.61 30.25 -19.65
C LYS A 342 20.86 30.71 -18.88
N LYS A 343 20.97 32.01 -18.59
CA LYS A 343 22.08 32.57 -17.76
C LYS A 343 22.19 31.90 -16.40
N THR A 344 21.06 31.54 -15.77
CA THR A 344 21.05 30.89 -14.45
C THR A 344 21.70 29.51 -14.50
N PHE A 345 21.22 28.60 -15.35
CA PHE A 345 21.78 27.24 -15.35
C PHE A 345 23.22 27.22 -15.88
N GLN A 346 23.58 28.09 -16.83
CA GLN A 346 24.96 28.21 -17.31
C GLN A 346 25.92 28.68 -16.21
N TYR A 347 25.55 29.70 -15.41
CA TYR A 347 26.37 30.11 -14.27
C TYR A 347 26.57 28.96 -13.28
N ILE A 348 25.51 28.19 -12.98
CA ILE A 348 25.56 27.06 -12.05
C ILE A 348 26.38 25.89 -12.63
N ASP A 349 26.30 25.64 -13.93
CA ASP A 349 27.15 24.65 -14.62
C ASP A 349 28.64 24.99 -14.41
N SER A 350 29.05 26.24 -14.59
CA SER A 350 30.45 26.68 -14.36
C SER A 350 30.86 26.81 -12.89
N ASN A 351 29.97 27.26 -12.00
CA ASN A 351 30.35 27.67 -10.62
C ASN A 351 29.97 26.65 -9.54
N SER A 352 29.13 25.66 -9.85
CA SER A 352 28.50 24.76 -8.85
C SER A 352 27.82 25.51 -7.69
N ARG A 353 27.36 26.73 -7.94
CA ARG A 353 26.79 27.68 -6.97
C ARG A 353 25.72 28.53 -7.65
N ILE A 354 24.67 28.91 -6.93
CA ILE A 354 23.65 29.85 -7.41
C ILE A 354 24.22 31.28 -7.42
N PRO A 355 24.00 32.09 -8.47
CA PRO A 355 24.47 33.47 -8.46
C PRO A 355 23.69 34.31 -7.45
N ASN A 356 24.37 35.28 -6.81
CA ASN A 356 23.77 36.26 -5.89
C ASN A 356 22.56 36.99 -6.52
N TYR A 357 22.64 37.25 -7.82
CA TYR A 357 21.61 37.87 -8.65
C TYR A 357 21.78 37.48 -10.13
N ILE A 358 20.75 37.72 -10.96
CA ILE A 358 20.87 37.71 -12.42
C ILE A 358 20.77 39.15 -12.93
N SER A 359 21.73 39.58 -13.75
CA SER A 359 21.68 40.89 -14.41
C SER A 359 20.66 40.91 -15.54
N SER A 360 19.77 41.91 -15.52
CA SER A 360 18.71 42.16 -16.51
C SER A 360 18.65 43.64 -16.88
N SER A 361 17.90 43.98 -17.94
CA SER A 361 17.55 45.37 -18.28
C SER A 361 16.67 46.06 -17.22
N PHE A 362 16.18 45.31 -16.22
CA PHE A 362 15.47 45.82 -15.04
C PHE A 362 16.36 45.86 -13.79
N GLY A 363 17.69 45.78 -13.97
CA GLY A 363 18.68 45.74 -12.89
C GLY A 363 18.98 44.32 -12.40
N LYS A 364 19.60 44.24 -11.22
CA LYS A 364 20.00 42.99 -10.55
C LYS A 364 18.79 42.31 -9.90
N ILE A 365 18.34 41.21 -10.46
CA ILE A 365 17.26 40.38 -9.88
C ILE A 365 17.89 39.44 -8.85
N GLN A 366 17.59 39.63 -7.57
CA GLN A 366 18.14 38.84 -6.46
C GLN A 366 17.70 37.36 -6.50
N TYR A 367 18.54 36.46 -5.99
CA TYR A 367 18.30 35.01 -5.84
C TYR A 367 16.84 34.62 -5.59
N GLN A 368 16.29 34.98 -4.44
CA GLN A 368 14.99 34.47 -4.01
C GLN A 368 13.85 34.98 -4.90
N THR A 369 13.99 36.21 -5.41
CA THR A 369 13.08 36.81 -6.39
C THR A 369 13.08 36.06 -7.72
N PHE A 370 14.24 35.66 -8.27
CA PHE A 370 14.28 34.90 -9.53
C PHE A 370 13.83 33.44 -9.36
N VAL A 371 14.14 32.78 -8.24
CA VAL A 371 13.67 31.41 -7.97
C VAL A 371 12.15 31.37 -7.87
N TYR A 372 11.54 32.34 -7.21
CA TYR A 372 10.08 32.48 -7.18
C TYR A 372 9.49 32.77 -8.58
N GLY A 373 10.17 33.58 -9.40
CA GLY A 373 9.81 33.79 -10.80
C GLY A 373 9.82 32.49 -11.61
N PHE A 374 10.88 31.69 -11.52
CA PHE A 374 10.96 30.39 -12.19
C PHE A 374 9.94 29.39 -11.64
N ALA A 375 9.66 29.37 -10.34
CA ALA A 375 8.61 28.53 -9.75
C ALA A 375 7.22 28.87 -10.30
N ARG A 376 6.92 30.15 -10.56
CA ARG A 376 5.67 30.57 -11.22
C ARG A 376 5.62 30.18 -12.70
N ILE A 377 6.71 30.32 -13.45
CA ILE A 377 6.77 29.87 -14.85
C ILE A 377 6.61 28.34 -14.93
N GLY A 378 7.32 27.59 -14.08
CA GLY A 378 7.23 26.13 -14.01
C GLY A 378 5.84 25.64 -13.64
N GLU A 379 5.19 26.26 -12.65
CA GLU A 379 3.82 25.90 -12.29
C GLU A 379 2.79 26.28 -13.37
N TYR A 380 2.98 27.40 -14.07
CA TYR A 380 2.16 27.72 -15.25
C TYR A 380 2.30 26.65 -16.34
N ILE A 381 3.53 26.27 -16.68
CA ILE A 381 3.80 25.21 -17.67
C ILE A 381 3.22 23.86 -17.20
N TYR A 382 3.26 23.55 -15.89
CA TYR A 382 2.62 22.35 -15.38
C TYR A 382 1.10 22.39 -15.50
N THR A 383 0.46 23.51 -15.15
CA THR A 383 -0.99 23.66 -15.11
C THR A 383 -1.60 23.76 -16.52
N TYR A 384 -1.05 24.64 -17.37
CA TYR A 384 -1.60 24.96 -18.70
C TYR A 384 -0.91 24.24 -19.86
N LYS A 385 0.13 23.43 -19.59
CA LYS A 385 0.98 22.68 -20.56
C LYS A 385 1.77 23.53 -21.57
N ASN A 386 1.46 24.82 -21.64
CA ASN A 386 2.06 25.82 -22.51
C ASN A 386 3.05 26.74 -21.78
N VAL A 387 3.98 27.30 -22.55
CA VAL A 387 4.94 28.31 -22.08
C VAL A 387 4.24 29.67 -22.06
N PRO A 388 4.22 30.42 -20.93
CA PRO A 388 3.50 31.69 -20.84
C PRO A 388 4.15 32.76 -21.72
N SER A 389 3.35 33.68 -22.29
CA SER A 389 3.88 34.81 -23.07
C SER A 389 4.68 35.79 -22.22
N THR A 390 4.31 35.96 -20.95
CA THR A 390 4.96 36.85 -19.98
C THR A 390 4.96 36.29 -18.54
N LEU A 391 5.79 36.86 -17.68
CA LEU A 391 5.76 36.72 -16.22
C LEU A 391 5.67 38.12 -15.58
N THR A 392 4.54 38.46 -14.97
CA THR A 392 4.41 39.66 -14.13
C THR A 392 4.98 39.40 -12.74
N LEU A 393 6.06 40.08 -12.37
CA LEU A 393 6.76 39.93 -11.10
C LEU A 393 6.76 41.26 -10.33
N SER A 394 6.34 41.22 -9.06
CA SER A 394 6.21 42.38 -8.16
C SER A 394 6.76 42.03 -6.78
N VAL A 395 8.05 42.28 -6.55
CA VAL A 395 8.78 41.99 -5.31
C VAL A 395 9.71 43.16 -4.97
N SER A 396 9.56 43.73 -3.77
CA SER A 396 10.45 44.78 -3.25
C SER A 396 11.83 44.23 -2.86
N LYS A 397 12.90 45.05 -2.99
CA LYS A 397 14.21 44.73 -2.40
C LYS A 397 14.13 44.41 -0.89
N THR A 398 13.17 45.01 -0.18
CA THR A 398 12.94 44.83 1.27
C THR A 398 11.98 43.69 1.64
N ASN A 399 11.42 42.96 0.66
CA ASN A 399 10.43 41.92 0.90
C ASN A 399 11.00 40.74 1.73
N ALA A 400 10.19 40.12 2.59
CA ALA A 400 10.58 39.00 3.45
C ALA A 400 11.25 37.83 2.70
N LEU A 401 10.84 37.60 1.43
CA LEU A 401 11.41 36.58 0.56
C LEU A 401 12.92 36.78 0.34
N ASN A 402 13.33 38.04 0.20
CA ASN A 402 14.71 38.45 -0.07
C ASN A 402 15.58 38.51 1.19
N LYS A 403 14.99 38.44 2.39
CA LYS A 403 15.71 38.41 3.69
C LYS A 403 16.24 37.02 4.07
N ASN A 404 15.70 35.96 3.47
CA ASN A 404 15.94 34.58 3.90
C ASN A 404 16.71 33.77 2.85
N ILE A 405 17.83 33.15 3.25
CA ILE A 405 18.52 32.13 2.43
C ILE A 405 18.13 30.75 2.98
N PRO A 406 17.67 29.80 2.14
CA PRO A 406 17.39 28.41 2.55
C PRO A 406 18.53 27.75 3.30
N LYS A 407 18.29 27.29 4.54
CA LYS A 407 19.24 26.49 5.29
C LYS A 407 19.01 25.01 4.97
N TYR A 408 19.91 24.41 4.20
CA TYR A 408 19.95 22.98 3.97
C TYR A 408 21.30 22.44 4.41
N SER A 409 21.30 21.34 5.15
CA SER A 409 22.47 20.48 5.22
C SER A 409 22.45 19.53 4.02
N ARG A 410 23.61 19.40 3.38
CA ARG A 410 24.10 18.13 2.86
C ARG A 410 25.24 17.76 3.80
N SER A 411 25.26 16.55 4.32
CA SER A 411 26.48 16.04 4.96
C SER A 411 27.56 16.01 3.87
N SER A 412 28.65 16.73 4.06
CA SER A 412 29.81 16.71 3.16
C SER A 412 30.62 15.44 3.42
N SER A 413 30.01 14.29 3.10
CA SER A 413 30.61 12.96 3.27
C SER A 413 31.67 12.72 2.20
N ASN A 414 32.82 13.37 2.37
CA ASN A 414 34.11 12.87 1.86
C ASN A 414 34.52 11.66 2.72
N SER A 415 33.73 10.59 2.64
CA SER A 415 33.91 9.33 3.36
C SER A 415 33.05 8.26 2.71
N ASN A 416 33.58 7.03 2.61
CA ASN A 416 32.86 5.87 2.06
C ASN A 416 31.83 5.29 3.06
N ASN A 417 31.18 6.16 3.84
CA ASN A 417 30.16 5.80 4.82
C ASN A 417 28.76 6.11 4.28
N SER A 418 28.23 5.11 3.57
CA SER A 418 26.80 4.89 3.37
C SER A 418 26.05 4.94 4.72
N PRO A 419 24.76 5.34 4.78
CA PRO A 419 24.02 5.48 6.04
C PRO A 419 23.98 4.19 6.86
N SER A 420 24.80 4.12 7.91
CA SER A 420 24.83 3.02 8.87
C SER A 420 23.54 3.02 9.70
N TYR A 421 22.60 2.14 9.35
CA TYR A 421 21.45 1.85 10.19
C TYR A 421 21.95 1.15 11.46
N ASN A 422 21.49 1.59 12.64
CA ASN A 422 21.83 0.94 13.91
C ASN A 422 20.97 -0.33 14.11
N LEU A 423 21.10 -1.27 13.18
CA LEU A 423 20.42 -2.55 13.23
C LEU A 423 21.20 -3.50 14.16
N SER A 424 20.48 -4.30 14.93
CA SER A 424 21.08 -5.30 15.81
C SER A 424 20.40 -6.65 15.62
N ALA A 425 21.17 -7.73 15.73
CA ALA A 425 20.67 -9.09 15.56
C ALA A 425 19.50 -9.40 16.52
N ASN A 426 19.49 -8.77 17.71
CA ASN A 426 18.42 -8.94 18.69
C ASN A 426 17.06 -8.35 18.27
N LYS A 427 16.96 -7.65 17.13
CA LYS A 427 15.73 -7.19 16.47
C LYS A 427 15.52 -7.76 15.06
N ASN A 428 16.42 -8.63 14.62
CA ASN A 428 16.30 -9.34 13.35
C ASN A 428 15.77 -10.76 13.60
N ALA A 429 14.83 -11.19 12.77
CA ALA A 429 14.08 -12.42 12.97
C ALA A 429 13.84 -13.16 11.65
N ILE A 430 13.54 -14.46 11.74
CA ILE A 430 13.16 -15.30 10.60
C ILE A 430 12.04 -16.26 10.99
N TRP A 431 11.05 -16.43 10.12
CA TRP A 431 10.01 -17.46 10.28
C TRP A 431 10.52 -18.84 9.84
N VAL A 432 10.18 -19.87 10.60
CA VAL A 432 10.60 -21.26 10.40
C VAL A 432 9.39 -22.19 10.61
N HIS A 433 9.11 -23.09 9.67
CA HIS A 433 8.12 -24.15 9.91
C HIS A 433 8.72 -25.25 10.79
N SER A 434 7.87 -25.93 11.57
CA SER A 434 8.26 -27.07 12.43
C SER A 434 9.05 -28.15 11.68
N GLY A 435 8.65 -28.50 10.45
CA GLY A 435 9.36 -29.47 9.61
C GLY A 435 10.76 -29.03 9.16
N ASP A 436 11.04 -27.72 9.14
CA ASP A 436 12.36 -27.17 8.81
C ASP A 436 13.31 -27.14 10.03
N MET A 437 12.82 -27.36 11.26
CA MET A 437 13.55 -27.17 12.54
C MET A 437 14.96 -27.77 12.56
N LYS A 438 15.10 -29.05 12.22
CA LYS A 438 16.39 -29.78 12.25
C LYS A 438 17.35 -29.32 11.15
N ASN A 439 16.85 -28.61 10.14
CA ASN A 439 17.60 -28.15 8.98
C ASN A 439 18.03 -26.68 9.11
N VAL A 440 17.74 -26.01 10.23
CA VAL A 440 18.13 -24.61 10.47
C VAL A 440 19.63 -24.51 10.77
N ASP A 441 20.38 -23.87 9.88
CA ASP A 441 21.77 -23.50 10.14
C ASP A 441 21.84 -22.27 11.07
N LEU A 442 21.97 -22.55 12.36
CA LEU A 442 22.09 -21.55 13.42
C LEU A 442 23.38 -20.71 13.28
N ASP A 443 24.47 -21.26 12.76
CA ASP A 443 25.74 -20.52 12.66
C ASP A 443 25.71 -19.55 11.47
N LEU A 444 25.06 -19.95 10.37
CA LEU A 444 24.78 -19.07 9.23
C LEU A 444 23.81 -17.94 9.60
N LEU A 445 22.73 -18.24 10.35
CA LEU A 445 21.80 -17.21 10.85
C LEU A 445 22.51 -16.19 11.75
N GLY A 446 23.36 -16.66 12.67
CA GLY A 446 24.15 -15.80 13.56
C GLY A 446 25.13 -14.93 12.79
N LYS A 447 25.88 -15.52 11.86
CA LYS A 447 26.80 -14.83 10.93
C LYS A 447 26.12 -13.77 10.07
N TYR A 448 24.84 -13.98 9.72
CA TYR A 448 24.02 -13.02 8.98
C TYR A 448 23.24 -12.04 9.87
N GLY A 449 23.46 -12.10 11.19
CA GLY A 449 22.91 -11.15 12.14
C GLY A 449 21.40 -11.27 12.32
N ILE A 450 20.88 -12.49 12.27
CA ILE A 450 19.53 -12.85 12.72
C ILE A 450 19.68 -13.43 14.12
N GLY A 451 19.06 -12.82 15.13
CA GLY A 451 19.17 -13.23 16.54
C GLY A 451 17.86 -13.70 17.17
N ASN A 452 16.77 -13.70 16.40
CA ASN A 452 15.47 -14.24 16.79
C ASN A 452 15.01 -15.29 15.78
N ILE A 453 14.32 -16.34 16.24
CA ILE A 453 13.68 -17.33 15.35
C ILE A 453 12.21 -17.46 15.75
N PHE A 454 11.31 -17.31 14.78
CA PHE A 454 9.87 -17.46 14.93
C PHE A 454 9.46 -18.84 14.40
N ILE A 455 9.46 -19.86 15.26
CA ILE A 455 9.32 -21.26 14.87
C ILE A 455 7.93 -21.82 15.19
N HIS A 456 7.29 -22.50 14.22
CA HIS A 456 5.89 -22.91 14.34
C HIS A 456 5.66 -23.92 15.47
N GLU A 457 4.61 -23.69 16.26
CA GLU A 457 4.28 -24.45 17.48
C GLU A 457 4.14 -25.97 17.29
N ASP A 458 3.84 -26.44 16.07
CA ASP A 458 3.80 -27.87 15.70
C ASP A 458 5.13 -28.62 15.95
N MET A 459 6.24 -27.92 16.24
CA MET A 459 7.47 -28.57 16.71
C MET A 459 7.22 -29.40 17.99
N PHE A 460 6.26 -28.98 18.82
CA PHE A 460 5.88 -29.66 20.06
C PHE A 460 5.02 -30.92 19.85
N ASN A 461 4.76 -31.33 18.60
CA ASN A 461 4.37 -32.71 18.30
C ASN A 461 5.50 -33.71 18.67
N TYR A 462 6.74 -33.24 18.84
CA TYR A 462 7.88 -34.00 19.36
C TYR A 462 8.56 -33.23 20.52
N PRO A 463 7.91 -33.14 21.70
CA PRO A 463 8.23 -32.12 22.70
C PRO A 463 9.66 -32.19 23.25
N THR A 464 10.21 -33.38 23.48
CA THR A 464 11.62 -33.54 23.92
C THR A 464 12.60 -32.96 22.90
N ILE A 465 12.41 -33.31 21.62
CA ILE A 465 13.27 -32.82 20.51
C ILE A 465 13.13 -31.30 20.36
N ALA A 466 11.93 -30.75 20.54
CA ALA A 466 11.68 -29.32 20.52
C ALA A 466 12.42 -28.59 21.67
N ILE A 467 12.38 -29.12 22.88
CA ILE A 467 13.05 -28.55 24.06
C ILE A 467 14.57 -28.61 23.92
N ASP A 468 15.13 -29.74 23.47
CA ASP A 468 16.58 -29.86 23.23
C ASP A 468 17.05 -28.93 22.12
N TRP A 469 16.27 -28.77 21.04
CA TRP A 469 16.59 -27.80 19.99
C TRP A 469 16.54 -26.35 20.50
N ILE A 470 15.54 -25.98 21.31
CA ILE A 470 15.47 -24.66 21.96
C ILE A 470 16.68 -24.42 22.86
N LYS A 471 17.07 -25.41 23.66
CA LYS A 471 18.26 -25.34 24.53
C LYS A 471 19.54 -25.13 23.71
N ASN A 472 19.71 -25.87 22.62
CA ASN A 472 20.88 -25.74 21.75
C ASN A 472 20.93 -24.39 21.01
N ALA A 473 19.79 -23.88 20.54
CA ALA A 473 19.74 -22.58 19.87
C ALA A 473 19.92 -21.40 20.85
N THR A 474 19.35 -21.48 22.05
CA THR A 474 19.56 -20.45 23.09
C THR A 474 21.00 -20.46 23.64
N ALA A 475 21.66 -21.62 23.72
CA ALA A 475 23.10 -21.69 24.01
C ALA A 475 23.97 -20.98 22.94
N LYS A 476 23.51 -20.93 21.68
CA LYS A 476 24.10 -20.11 20.59
C LYS A 476 23.62 -18.64 20.60
N GLY A 477 22.93 -18.19 21.64
CA GLY A 477 22.50 -16.79 21.83
C GLY A 477 21.20 -16.40 21.11
N PHE A 478 20.48 -17.34 20.49
CA PHE A 478 19.21 -17.04 19.83
C PHE A 478 18.07 -16.81 20.81
N LYS A 479 17.21 -15.84 20.52
CA LYS A 479 15.88 -15.72 21.13
C LYS A 479 14.88 -16.58 20.34
N ILE A 480 14.38 -17.65 20.94
CA ILE A 480 13.34 -18.47 20.30
C ILE A 480 11.97 -17.93 20.67
N HIS A 481 11.15 -17.63 19.67
CA HIS A 481 9.76 -17.23 19.82
C HIS A 481 8.89 -18.33 19.20
N ILE A 482 7.86 -18.76 19.93
CA ILE A 482 6.90 -19.72 19.37
C ILE A 482 5.96 -18.96 18.43
N TRP A 483 6.04 -19.27 17.13
CA TRP A 483 5.06 -18.83 16.13
C TRP A 483 3.78 -19.62 16.37
N PHE A 484 2.76 -18.90 16.83
CA PHE A 484 1.65 -19.42 17.60
C PHE A 484 0.33 -19.02 16.93
N THR A 485 -0.48 -20.01 16.54
CA THR A 485 -1.80 -19.76 15.96
C THR A 485 -2.76 -19.23 17.03
N THR A 486 -3.66 -18.31 16.68
CA THR A 486 -4.62 -17.74 17.64
C THR A 486 -6.08 -18.03 17.30
N PHE A 487 -6.56 -17.62 16.11
CA PHE A 487 -7.97 -17.78 15.71
C PHE A 487 -8.19 -18.64 14.45
N TYR A 488 -7.15 -19.34 13.99
CA TYR A 488 -7.21 -20.23 12.82
C TYR A 488 -6.58 -21.58 13.15
N ASN A 489 -7.24 -22.66 12.72
CA ASN A 489 -6.70 -24.02 12.75
C ASN A 489 -6.41 -24.48 11.31
N ALA A 490 -5.12 -24.66 11.00
CA ALA A 490 -4.67 -25.02 9.66
C ALA A 490 -5.15 -26.42 9.23
N THR A 491 -5.08 -27.41 10.12
CA THR A 491 -5.43 -28.82 9.85
C THR A 491 -6.87 -28.99 9.36
N SER A 492 -7.81 -28.22 9.90
CA SER A 492 -9.23 -28.26 9.53
C SER A 492 -9.68 -27.10 8.65
N ASN A 493 -8.77 -26.18 8.29
CA ASN A 493 -9.03 -24.93 7.55
C ASN A 493 -10.22 -24.14 8.14
N LYS A 494 -10.26 -24.01 9.47
CA LYS A 494 -11.37 -23.35 10.20
C LYS A 494 -10.89 -22.17 11.02
N TRP A 495 -11.64 -21.07 10.92
CA TRP A 495 -11.50 -19.90 11.77
C TRP A 495 -12.44 -19.99 12.97
N THR A 496 -11.93 -19.72 14.17
CA THR A 496 -12.76 -19.57 15.37
C THR A 496 -13.06 -18.09 15.60
N ASN A 497 -14.33 -17.76 15.77
CA ASN A 497 -14.74 -16.38 16.04
C ASN A 497 -14.37 -16.01 17.50
N PRO A 498 -13.65 -14.90 17.76
CA PRO A 498 -13.43 -14.37 19.11
C PRO A 498 -14.71 -13.85 19.79
N ILE A 499 -15.83 -13.77 19.06
CA ILE A 499 -17.17 -13.41 19.57
C ILE A 499 -18.12 -14.60 19.35
N ILE A 500 -18.94 -14.91 20.35
CA ILE A 500 -20.01 -15.90 20.23
C ILE A 500 -21.19 -15.22 19.51
N ALA A 501 -21.54 -15.74 18.33
CA ALA A 501 -22.44 -15.04 17.41
C ALA A 501 -23.89 -14.88 17.92
N SER A 502 -24.38 -15.80 18.76
CA SER A 502 -25.74 -15.78 19.32
C SER A 502 -25.90 -14.80 20.49
N SER A 503 -24.95 -14.79 21.43
CA SER A 503 -24.95 -13.93 22.61
C SER A 503 -24.28 -12.56 22.40
N LYS A 504 -23.54 -12.38 21.30
CA LYS A 504 -22.66 -11.22 21.02
C LYS A 504 -21.58 -11.00 22.10
N THR A 505 -21.28 -12.00 22.92
CA THR A 505 -20.26 -11.92 23.98
C THR A 505 -18.88 -12.37 23.49
N LEU A 506 -17.83 -12.01 24.23
CA LEU A 506 -16.49 -12.58 24.01
C LEU A 506 -16.53 -14.11 24.13
N ASN A 507 -15.78 -14.80 23.28
CA ASN A 507 -15.60 -16.24 23.32
C ASN A 507 -14.58 -16.62 24.40
N GLN A 508 -14.91 -16.30 25.66
CA GLN A 508 -13.97 -16.39 26.79
C GLN A 508 -13.50 -17.82 27.05
N ALA A 509 -14.31 -18.84 26.77
CA ALA A 509 -13.89 -20.25 26.84
C ALA A 509 -12.76 -20.55 25.83
N TYR A 510 -12.86 -20.04 24.59
CA TYR A 510 -11.79 -20.17 23.60
C TYR A 510 -10.57 -19.32 23.96
N PHE A 511 -10.76 -18.09 24.47
CA PHE A 511 -9.67 -17.26 24.97
C PHE A 511 -8.88 -18.00 26.05
N ASN A 512 -9.57 -18.59 27.04
CA ASN A 512 -8.95 -19.38 28.10
C ASN A 512 -8.16 -20.58 27.53
N LYS A 513 -8.71 -21.32 26.56
CA LYS A 513 -8.01 -22.43 25.90
C LYS A 513 -6.71 -21.98 25.22
N VAL A 514 -6.76 -20.89 24.44
CA VAL A 514 -5.60 -20.37 23.72
C VAL A 514 -4.58 -19.75 24.69
N ILE A 515 -5.03 -19.01 25.71
CA ILE A 515 -4.17 -18.44 26.75
C ILE A 515 -3.46 -19.54 27.55
N SER A 516 -4.13 -20.64 27.92
CA SER A 516 -3.47 -21.77 28.60
C SER A 516 -2.38 -22.41 27.75
N ARG A 517 -2.58 -22.55 26.43
CA ARG A 517 -1.52 -23.01 25.51
C ARG A 517 -0.35 -22.01 25.45
N ALA A 518 -0.63 -20.71 25.41
CA ALA A 518 0.41 -19.68 25.46
C ALA A 518 1.19 -19.68 26.79
N LYS A 519 0.52 -19.90 27.93
CA LYS A 519 1.15 -20.04 29.26
C LYS A 519 2.10 -21.24 29.32
N TYR A 520 1.73 -22.37 28.72
CA TYR A 520 2.61 -23.54 28.62
C TYR A 520 3.93 -23.17 27.93
N TYR A 521 3.87 -22.59 26.73
CA TYR A 521 5.08 -22.16 26.00
C TYR A 521 5.89 -21.09 26.74
N ALA A 522 5.23 -20.13 27.42
CA ALA A 522 5.90 -19.10 28.21
C ALA A 522 6.70 -19.64 29.41
N GLY A 523 6.34 -20.84 29.91
CA GLY A 523 7.04 -21.53 30.99
C GLY A 523 8.19 -22.44 30.55
N ILE A 524 8.43 -22.62 29.25
CA ILE A 524 9.52 -23.46 28.75
C ILE A 524 10.83 -22.68 28.79
N SER A 525 11.83 -23.23 29.48
CA SER A 525 13.17 -22.64 29.56
C SER A 525 13.77 -22.44 28.17
N GLY A 526 14.28 -21.23 27.90
CA GLY A 526 14.79 -20.81 26.59
C GLY A 526 13.76 -20.21 25.63
N VAL A 527 12.45 -20.30 25.90
CA VAL A 527 11.46 -19.54 25.13
C VAL A 527 11.51 -18.07 25.54
N ALA A 528 11.93 -17.23 24.59
CA ALA A 528 12.14 -15.79 24.77
C ALA A 528 10.93 -14.95 24.34
N GLY A 529 9.97 -15.53 23.61
CA GLY A 529 8.76 -14.83 23.20
C GLY A 529 7.66 -15.73 22.63
N ILE A 530 6.52 -15.10 22.33
CA ILE A 530 5.41 -15.72 21.59
C ILE A 530 5.03 -14.76 20.47
N HIS A 531 5.01 -15.29 19.24
CA HIS A 531 4.70 -14.56 18.03
C HIS A 531 3.30 -14.98 17.52
N LEU A 532 2.31 -14.15 17.82
CA LEU A 532 0.90 -14.40 17.54
C LEU A 532 0.60 -14.23 16.05
N ASP A 533 0.20 -15.31 15.39
CA ASP A 533 -0.27 -15.31 14.01
C ASP A 533 -1.75 -15.72 13.95
N TYR A 534 -2.39 -15.39 12.83
CA TYR A 534 -3.84 -15.46 12.62
C TYR A 534 -4.62 -14.69 13.70
N LEU A 535 -4.00 -13.65 14.28
CA LEU A 535 -4.55 -12.75 15.30
C LEU A 535 -5.59 -11.80 14.69
N ARG A 536 -6.61 -12.38 14.07
CA ARG A 536 -7.57 -11.68 13.24
C ARG A 536 -8.82 -12.50 12.95
N TYR A 537 -9.78 -11.83 12.33
CA TYR A 537 -10.84 -12.48 11.56
C TYR A 537 -10.31 -12.96 10.18
N PRO A 538 -10.99 -13.90 9.50
CA PRO A 538 -10.60 -14.37 8.17
C PRO A 538 -10.46 -13.26 7.12
N GLY A 539 -11.29 -12.20 7.21
CA GLY A 539 -11.30 -11.07 6.26
C GLY A 539 -11.93 -11.40 4.90
N THR A 540 -12.64 -12.53 4.79
CA THR A 540 -13.39 -12.89 3.57
C THR A 540 -14.66 -12.05 3.46
N SER A 541 -15.10 -11.77 2.22
CA SER A 541 -16.21 -10.81 1.96
C SER A 541 -17.60 -11.18 2.52
N GLY A 542 -17.76 -12.39 3.08
CA GLY A 542 -18.94 -12.81 3.85
C GLY A 542 -18.80 -12.60 5.38
N ASN A 543 -17.56 -12.58 5.90
CA ASN A 543 -17.23 -12.43 7.32
C ASN A 543 -16.53 -11.09 7.57
N ASN A 544 -17.28 -9.97 7.44
CA ASN A 544 -16.78 -8.69 7.91
C ASN A 544 -16.71 -8.71 9.45
N ALA A 545 -15.55 -8.47 10.05
CA ALA A 545 -15.39 -8.38 11.51
C ALA A 545 -16.30 -7.31 12.15
N SER A 546 -16.76 -6.35 11.35
CA SER A 546 -17.72 -5.30 11.71
C SER A 546 -19.20 -5.75 11.81
N ILE A 547 -19.55 -7.02 11.64
CA ILE A 547 -20.95 -7.49 11.77
C ILE A 547 -21.36 -7.59 13.25
N PHE A 548 -20.41 -7.95 14.12
CA PHE A 548 -20.64 -8.11 15.56
C PHE A 548 -20.47 -6.78 16.30
N HIS A 549 -21.48 -5.92 16.17
CA HIS A 549 -21.74 -4.88 17.16
C HIS A 549 -22.37 -5.51 18.40
N TYR A 550 -21.81 -5.25 19.56
CA TYR A 550 -22.36 -5.67 20.85
C TYR A 550 -23.48 -4.70 21.23
N ASP A 551 -24.44 -5.14 22.05
CA ASP A 551 -25.50 -4.25 22.55
C ASP A 551 -24.98 -3.20 23.56
N ASN A 552 -23.71 -3.32 23.99
CA ASN A 552 -22.96 -2.30 24.74
C ASN A 552 -21.98 -1.46 23.87
N GLY A 553 -22.08 -1.54 22.54
CA GLY A 553 -21.34 -0.69 21.60
C GLY A 553 -19.94 -1.17 21.17
N LYS A 554 -19.42 -2.25 21.76
CA LYS A 554 -18.14 -2.86 21.34
C LYS A 554 -18.21 -3.50 19.94
N ASN A 555 -17.05 -3.83 19.38
CA ASN A 555 -16.89 -4.40 18.03
C ASN A 555 -15.75 -5.46 17.96
N GLY A 556 -15.47 -5.97 16.75
CA GLY A 556 -14.46 -7.00 16.53
C GLY A 556 -13.02 -6.63 16.95
N ALA A 557 -12.62 -5.36 16.87
CA ALA A 557 -11.31 -4.91 17.33
C ALA A 557 -11.21 -4.85 18.86
N ASP A 558 -12.32 -4.61 19.57
CA ASP A 558 -12.37 -4.74 21.04
C ASP A 558 -12.14 -6.19 21.48
N ALA A 559 -12.67 -7.16 20.72
CA ALA A 559 -12.50 -8.58 21.03
C ALA A 559 -11.04 -9.04 20.89
N ILE A 560 -10.37 -8.68 19.79
CA ILE A 560 -8.95 -9.00 19.57
C ILE A 560 -8.07 -8.24 20.58
N THR A 561 -8.36 -6.97 20.87
CA THR A 561 -7.62 -6.18 21.87
C THR A 561 -7.72 -6.79 23.27
N GLU A 562 -8.93 -7.16 23.71
CA GLU A 562 -9.16 -7.75 25.04
C GLU A 562 -8.51 -9.13 25.17
N PHE A 563 -8.56 -9.97 24.12
CA PHE A 563 -7.81 -11.23 24.08
C PHE A 563 -6.31 -11.00 24.29
N VAL A 564 -5.69 -10.06 23.56
CA VAL A 564 -4.26 -9.78 23.69
C VAL A 564 -3.92 -9.17 25.06
N ARG A 565 -4.79 -8.33 25.64
CA ARG A 565 -4.63 -7.83 27.01
C ARG A 565 -4.59 -8.98 28.03
N GLN A 566 -5.57 -9.89 27.97
CA GLN A 566 -5.65 -11.04 28.86
C GLN A 566 -4.44 -11.98 28.67
N LEU A 567 -4.08 -12.28 27.42
CA LEU A 567 -2.91 -13.10 27.09
C LEU A 567 -1.62 -12.46 27.63
N SER A 568 -1.43 -11.16 27.44
CA SER A 568 -0.24 -10.42 27.90
C SER A 568 -0.06 -10.49 29.41
N VAL A 569 -1.12 -10.22 30.18
CA VAL A 569 -1.11 -10.42 31.65
C VAL A 569 -0.79 -11.87 32.00
N ALA A 570 -1.47 -12.83 31.36
CA ALA A 570 -1.37 -14.24 31.71
C ALA A 570 0.01 -14.88 31.43
N VAL A 571 0.72 -14.47 30.37
CA VAL A 571 2.05 -15.00 30.06
C VAL A 571 3.17 -14.22 30.76
N LYS A 572 3.03 -12.90 30.95
CA LYS A 572 4.02 -12.11 31.71
C LYS A 572 3.99 -12.43 33.22
N ALA A 573 2.89 -13.00 33.72
CA ALA A 573 2.83 -13.61 35.06
C ALA A 573 3.60 -14.95 35.18
N ILE A 574 3.90 -15.64 34.07
CA ILE A 574 4.74 -16.85 34.05
C ILE A 574 6.21 -16.50 33.78
N ASN A 575 6.45 -15.61 32.81
CA ASN A 575 7.78 -15.15 32.44
C ASN A 575 7.74 -13.63 32.21
N PRO A 576 8.12 -12.80 33.20
CA PRO A 576 8.07 -11.33 33.09
C PRO A 576 8.95 -10.73 31.98
N LYS A 577 9.83 -11.53 31.36
CA LYS A 577 10.72 -11.11 30.25
C LYS A 577 10.26 -11.64 28.88
N ILE A 578 9.13 -12.34 28.81
CA ILE A 578 8.59 -12.88 27.56
C ILE A 578 8.22 -11.74 26.59
N ILE A 579 8.78 -11.78 25.38
CA ILE A 579 8.46 -10.82 24.32
C ILE A 579 7.17 -11.26 23.64
N LEU A 580 6.16 -10.39 23.62
CA LEU A 580 4.96 -10.60 22.80
C LEU A 580 5.05 -9.84 21.50
N SER A 581 4.81 -10.55 20.41
CA SER A 581 4.72 -9.96 19.07
C SER A 581 3.54 -10.51 18.29
N ALA A 582 3.12 -9.83 17.22
CA ALA A 582 2.04 -10.33 16.36
C ALA A 582 2.21 -9.97 14.89
N ALA A 583 1.83 -10.91 14.01
CA ALA A 583 1.72 -10.70 12.57
C ALA A 583 0.47 -9.86 12.23
N LEU A 584 0.67 -8.73 11.56
CA LEU A 584 -0.34 -7.69 11.34
C LEU A 584 -0.54 -7.39 9.86
N MET A 585 -1.80 -7.25 9.45
CA MET A 585 -2.21 -6.96 8.09
C MET A 585 -1.93 -5.48 7.74
N PRO A 586 -1.24 -5.17 6.62
CA PRO A 586 -0.59 -3.88 6.38
C PRO A 586 -1.54 -2.70 6.04
N GLU A 587 -2.86 -2.89 6.04
CA GLU A 587 -3.87 -1.89 5.65
C GLU A 587 -4.18 -0.80 6.70
N LYS A 588 -3.37 -0.70 7.77
CA LYS A 588 -3.38 0.45 8.70
C LYS A 588 -4.72 0.55 9.43
N ASN A 589 -5.38 1.70 9.42
CA ASN A 589 -6.71 1.89 10.01
C ASN A 589 -7.75 0.85 9.53
N ASP A 590 -7.67 0.41 8.28
CA ASP A 590 -8.64 -0.52 7.71
C ASP A 590 -8.47 -1.94 8.29
N ALA A 591 -7.30 -2.27 8.86
CA ALA A 591 -7.05 -3.57 9.49
C ALA A 591 -7.89 -3.77 10.77
N ALA A 592 -8.21 -2.70 11.51
CA ALA A 592 -9.17 -2.75 12.60
C ALA A 592 -10.57 -3.17 12.13
N ILE A 593 -10.95 -2.77 10.90
CA ILE A 593 -12.28 -3.00 10.32
C ILE A 593 -12.42 -4.40 9.71
N TYR A 594 -11.42 -4.85 8.95
CA TYR A 594 -11.46 -6.15 8.26
C TYR A 594 -10.97 -7.31 9.12
N TYR A 595 -10.02 -7.05 10.01
CA TYR A 595 -9.27 -8.08 10.73
C TYR A 595 -9.41 -7.97 12.25
N GLY A 596 -9.96 -6.88 12.79
CA GLY A 596 -9.94 -6.58 14.23
C GLY A 596 -8.57 -6.10 14.74
N GLN A 597 -7.63 -5.81 13.84
CA GLN A 597 -6.24 -5.47 14.18
C GLN A 597 -6.05 -3.96 14.34
N ASP A 598 -6.37 -3.44 15.51
CA ASP A 598 -6.17 -2.03 15.89
C ASP A 598 -4.76 -1.82 16.48
N ALA A 599 -3.79 -1.49 15.63
CA ALA A 599 -2.37 -1.39 16.01
C ALA A 599 -2.08 -0.43 17.19
N PRO A 600 -2.64 0.80 17.27
CA PRO A 600 -2.51 1.68 18.43
C PRO A 600 -2.97 1.10 19.77
N ARG A 601 -3.88 0.12 19.76
CA ARG A 601 -4.40 -0.55 20.96
C ARG A 601 -3.64 -1.83 21.27
N LEU A 602 -3.33 -2.63 20.25
CA LEU A 602 -2.62 -3.90 20.40
C LEU A 602 -1.20 -3.69 20.93
N GLY A 603 -0.48 -2.67 20.45
CA GLY A 603 0.86 -2.35 20.92
C GLY A 603 0.95 -1.63 22.28
N GLN A 604 -0.16 -1.59 23.04
CA GLN A 604 -0.14 -1.32 24.48
C GLN A 604 0.08 -2.60 25.30
N TYR A 605 -0.06 -3.78 24.66
CA TYR A 605 -0.02 -5.10 25.29
C TYR A 605 0.97 -6.07 24.60
N LEU A 606 1.27 -5.83 23.33
CA LEU A 606 2.41 -6.42 22.59
C LEU A 606 3.65 -5.53 22.76
N ASP A 607 4.83 -6.15 22.76
CA ASP A 607 6.12 -5.46 22.78
C ASP A 607 6.62 -5.14 21.36
N VAL A 608 6.19 -5.91 20.35
CA VAL A 608 6.56 -5.75 18.94
C VAL A 608 5.37 -5.95 18.00
N LEU A 609 5.16 -5.02 17.07
CA LEU A 609 4.23 -5.15 15.95
C LEU A 609 4.99 -5.63 14.70
N VAL A 610 4.51 -6.69 14.04
CA VAL A 610 5.14 -7.24 12.83
C VAL A 610 4.20 -7.07 11.62
N PRO A 611 4.16 -5.89 10.98
CA PRO A 611 3.36 -5.71 9.76
C PRO A 611 3.90 -6.57 8.62
N MET A 612 3.01 -7.28 7.93
CA MET A 612 3.30 -8.14 6.79
C MET A 612 3.38 -7.31 5.50
N LEU A 613 4.57 -6.80 5.19
CA LEU A 613 4.86 -5.88 4.09
C LEU A 613 5.16 -6.64 2.78
N TYR A 614 4.34 -7.64 2.47
CA TYR A 614 4.55 -8.61 1.39
C TYR A 614 4.23 -8.02 0.00
N GLU A 615 5.10 -7.16 -0.53
CA GLU A 615 4.73 -6.19 -1.58
C GLU A 615 4.15 -6.81 -2.86
N GLY A 616 4.65 -7.96 -3.32
CA GLY A 616 4.13 -8.64 -4.51
C GLY A 616 2.68 -9.10 -4.36
N ASN A 617 2.32 -9.73 -3.23
CA ASN A 617 0.93 -10.11 -2.91
C ASN A 617 -0.03 -8.91 -2.91
N TYR A 618 0.45 -7.71 -2.56
CA TYR A 618 -0.36 -6.49 -2.59
C TYR A 618 -0.25 -5.71 -3.91
N GLY A 619 0.64 -6.07 -4.84
CA GLY A 619 1.00 -5.28 -6.02
C GLY A 619 1.54 -3.90 -5.64
N LYS A 620 2.64 -3.88 -4.88
CA LYS A 620 3.23 -2.68 -4.25
C LYS A 620 4.72 -2.53 -4.58
N ASP A 621 5.37 -1.59 -3.91
CA ASP A 621 6.76 -1.20 -4.10
C ASP A 621 7.43 -0.83 -2.76
N ASN A 622 8.75 -0.67 -2.80
CA ASN A 622 9.61 -0.17 -1.72
C ASN A 622 9.04 1.11 -1.04
N ALA A 623 8.41 2.02 -1.80
CA ALA A 623 7.81 3.24 -1.27
C ALA A 623 6.54 2.97 -0.43
N TRP A 624 5.77 1.94 -0.77
CA TRP A 624 4.72 1.42 0.09
C TRP A 624 5.27 0.73 1.35
N ILE A 625 6.32 -0.10 1.24
CA ILE A 625 6.99 -0.71 2.42
C ILE A 625 7.42 0.39 3.40
N GLN A 626 8.12 1.42 2.90
CA GLN A 626 8.56 2.57 3.70
C GLN A 626 7.39 3.34 4.33
N SER A 627 6.37 3.70 3.52
CA SER A 627 5.23 4.50 4.00
C SER A 627 4.25 3.72 4.89
N THR A 628 4.33 2.40 4.91
CA THR A 628 3.56 1.53 5.79
C THR A 628 4.30 1.29 7.10
N THR A 629 5.59 0.97 7.05
CA THR A 629 6.44 0.94 8.26
C THR A 629 6.37 2.26 9.03
N LYS A 630 6.47 3.39 8.33
CA LYS A 630 6.35 4.73 8.93
C LYS A 630 4.98 5.02 9.54
N TRP A 631 3.91 4.46 8.98
CA TRP A 631 2.59 4.58 9.62
C TRP A 631 2.55 3.76 10.91
N TYR A 632 3.02 2.51 10.89
CA TYR A 632 3.07 1.66 12.09
C TYR A 632 3.90 2.30 13.20
N ILE A 633 5.09 2.85 12.91
CA ILE A 633 5.93 3.56 13.89
C ILE A 633 5.20 4.75 14.53
N ALA A 634 4.37 5.46 13.78
CA ALA A 634 3.57 6.59 14.30
C ALA A 634 2.28 6.15 15.02
N ASN A 635 1.95 4.85 15.01
CA ASN A 635 0.67 4.29 15.47
C ASN A 635 0.89 2.98 16.27
N SER A 636 2.07 2.79 16.89
CA SER A 636 2.46 1.50 17.48
C SER A 636 1.95 1.25 18.91
N GLY A 637 1.23 2.21 19.53
CA GLY A 637 0.76 2.09 20.91
C GLY A 637 1.87 2.14 21.99
N GLY A 638 3.15 2.14 21.60
CA GLY A 638 4.32 2.04 22.48
C GLY A 638 5.28 0.91 22.07
N ALA A 639 4.77 -0.11 21.38
CA ALA A 639 5.55 -1.23 20.86
C ALA A 639 6.59 -0.83 19.80
N GLU A 640 7.62 -1.67 19.63
CA GLU A 640 8.50 -1.62 18.46
C GLU A 640 7.78 -2.08 17.19
N VAL A 641 8.34 -1.76 16.02
CA VAL A 641 7.86 -2.23 14.71
C VAL A 641 8.99 -2.94 13.99
N TRP A 642 8.87 -4.26 13.81
CA TRP A 642 9.81 -5.06 13.01
C TRP A 642 9.11 -5.43 11.69
N GLY A 643 9.60 -4.95 10.54
CA GLY A 643 8.89 -5.16 9.27
C GLY A 643 9.02 -6.59 8.76
N GLY A 644 7.90 -7.26 8.50
CA GLY A 644 7.86 -8.59 7.91
C GLY A 644 7.93 -8.54 6.39
N LEU A 645 8.93 -9.16 5.79
CA LEU A 645 9.16 -9.21 4.35
C LEU A 645 8.98 -10.63 3.80
N TYR A 646 8.53 -10.75 2.56
CA TYR A 646 8.77 -11.98 1.79
C TYR A 646 10.21 -12.01 1.29
N ALA A 647 10.74 -13.22 1.13
CA ALA A 647 12.00 -13.49 0.44
C ALA A 647 11.79 -14.16 -0.94
N TYR A 648 10.57 -14.10 -1.45
CA TYR A 648 10.11 -14.59 -2.76
C TYR A 648 9.05 -13.64 -3.32
N HIS A 649 8.81 -13.63 -4.64
CA HIS A 649 8.03 -12.56 -5.27
C HIS A 649 6.56 -12.52 -4.82
N SER A 650 5.83 -13.65 -4.79
CA SER A 650 4.46 -13.73 -4.25
C SER A 650 4.03 -15.18 -3.95
N ASP A 651 2.87 -15.41 -3.34
CA ASP A 651 2.38 -16.79 -3.15
C ASP A 651 1.98 -17.47 -4.47
N GLU A 652 1.74 -16.69 -5.53
CA GLU A 652 1.54 -17.16 -6.90
C GLU A 652 2.89 -17.38 -7.63
N ASP A 653 3.93 -16.60 -7.29
CA ASP A 653 5.28 -16.70 -7.83
C ASP A 653 6.33 -16.89 -6.71
N LYS A 654 6.64 -18.16 -6.45
CA LYS A 654 7.56 -18.61 -5.39
C LYS A 654 9.04 -18.55 -5.81
N THR A 655 9.38 -17.86 -6.90
CA THR A 655 10.79 -17.59 -7.21
C THR A 655 11.41 -16.68 -6.15
N ARG A 656 12.64 -16.99 -5.73
CA ARG A 656 13.32 -16.30 -4.62
C ARG A 656 13.76 -14.91 -5.04
N LEU A 657 13.48 -13.90 -4.21
CA LEU A 657 14.05 -12.56 -4.38
C LEU A 657 15.58 -12.65 -4.35
N THR A 658 16.27 -11.89 -5.20
CA THR A 658 17.71 -11.75 -5.10
C THR A 658 18.09 -11.06 -3.80
N VAL A 659 19.35 -11.24 -3.36
CA VAL A 659 19.92 -10.50 -2.23
C VAL A 659 19.79 -8.99 -2.42
N SER A 660 19.84 -8.48 -3.67
CA SER A 660 19.70 -7.05 -3.96
C SER A 660 18.27 -6.53 -3.75
N GLU A 661 17.25 -7.27 -4.17
CA GLU A 661 15.83 -6.87 -3.99
C GLU A 661 15.47 -6.88 -2.51
N LEU A 662 15.76 -8.00 -1.82
CA LEU A 662 15.50 -8.13 -0.38
C LEU A 662 16.31 -7.10 0.45
N THR A 663 17.47 -6.67 -0.03
CA THR A 663 18.24 -5.56 0.57
C THR A 663 17.52 -4.21 0.46
N GLU A 664 16.92 -3.87 -0.69
CA GLU A 664 16.18 -2.60 -0.83
C GLU A 664 14.85 -2.62 -0.06
N ASP A 665 14.20 -3.78 0.08
CA ASP A 665 13.04 -3.96 0.98
C ASP A 665 13.42 -3.74 2.44
N CYS A 666 14.54 -4.32 2.89
CA CYS A 666 15.08 -4.10 4.23
C CYS A 666 15.42 -2.61 4.46
N LYS A 667 16.08 -1.96 3.50
CA LYS A 667 16.32 -0.50 3.55
C LYS A 667 15.01 0.28 3.60
N SER A 668 13.94 -0.20 2.97
CA SER A 668 12.65 0.48 2.96
C SER A 668 11.98 0.47 4.34
N ILE A 669 12.08 -0.62 5.09
CA ILE A 669 11.70 -0.67 6.52
C ILE A 669 12.51 0.36 7.32
N LEU A 670 13.82 0.34 7.19
CA LEU A 670 14.73 1.16 8.00
C LEU A 670 14.58 2.66 7.68
N ASN A 671 14.41 3.02 6.40
CA ASN A 671 14.05 4.38 5.97
C ASN A 671 12.60 4.76 6.31
N GLY A 672 11.76 3.80 6.69
CA GLY A 672 10.45 4.03 7.32
C GLY A 672 10.54 4.34 8.82
N GLY A 673 11.69 4.05 9.44
CA GLY A 673 11.93 4.15 10.89
C GLY A 673 11.71 2.84 11.65
N GLY A 674 11.56 1.69 10.95
CA GLY A 674 11.37 0.39 11.59
C GLY A 674 12.54 0.00 12.49
N ASN A 675 12.26 -0.67 13.60
CA ASN A 675 13.24 -1.04 14.62
C ASN A 675 13.96 -2.36 14.30
N GLY A 676 13.39 -3.20 13.44
CA GLY A 676 13.88 -4.54 13.12
C GLY A 676 13.32 -5.08 11.81
N ILE A 677 13.80 -6.25 11.40
CA ILE A 677 13.46 -6.91 10.12
C ILE A 677 13.10 -8.38 10.41
N VAL A 678 11.99 -8.86 9.84
CA VAL A 678 11.55 -10.26 9.93
C VAL A 678 11.46 -10.87 8.54
N ILE A 679 12.22 -11.93 8.27
CA ILE A 679 12.27 -12.57 6.95
C ILE A 679 11.30 -13.77 6.89
N PHE A 680 10.35 -13.74 5.96
CA PHE A 680 9.47 -14.86 5.61
C PHE A 680 9.99 -15.52 4.31
N ARG A 681 10.65 -16.68 4.36
CA ARG A 681 10.94 -17.54 5.52
C ARG A 681 12.22 -18.37 5.28
N TRP A 682 12.64 -19.15 6.28
CA TRP A 682 13.69 -20.17 6.09
C TRP A 682 13.35 -21.14 4.93
N GLY A 683 14.37 -21.74 4.30
CA GLY A 683 14.23 -22.66 3.18
C GLY A 683 13.95 -22.00 1.81
N ILE A 684 13.33 -20.81 1.79
CA ILE A 684 13.08 -20.04 0.57
C ILE A 684 13.87 -18.72 0.49
N ALA A 685 14.38 -18.18 1.60
CA ALA A 685 15.15 -16.94 1.56
C ALA A 685 16.59 -17.11 1.02
N ASN A 686 16.99 -16.21 0.12
CA ASN A 686 18.40 -15.98 -0.21
C ASN A 686 19.03 -15.12 0.90
N LEU A 687 19.50 -15.78 1.97
CA LEU A 687 20.00 -15.11 3.18
C LEU A 687 21.31 -14.33 2.94
N PHE A 688 21.45 -13.21 3.64
CA PHE A 688 22.62 -12.33 3.59
C PHE A 688 22.78 -11.56 4.90
N ASN A 689 23.94 -10.94 5.12
CA ASN A 689 24.23 -10.21 6.36
C ASN A 689 23.39 -8.92 6.49
N LEU A 690 22.36 -8.97 7.34
CA LEU A 690 21.48 -7.83 7.61
C LEU A 690 22.21 -6.67 8.30
N LEU A 691 23.23 -6.96 9.12
CA LEU A 691 24.06 -5.94 9.78
C LEU A 691 25.03 -5.25 8.80
N GLY A 692 25.19 -5.80 7.60
CA GLY A 692 25.91 -5.17 6.49
C GLY A 692 25.11 -4.12 5.73
N ILE A 693 23.80 -3.97 6.03
CA ILE A 693 22.92 -3.02 5.34
C ILE A 693 23.34 -1.57 5.64
N LYS A 694 23.35 -0.77 4.58
CA LYS A 694 24.07 0.49 4.42
C LYS A 694 23.38 1.41 3.40
#